data_AF-A0A356KCN1-F1
#
_entry.id   AF-A0A356KCN1-F1
#
_cell.length_a   1.000
_cell.length_b   1.000
_cell.length_c   1.000
_cell.angle_alpha   90.00
_cell.angle_beta   90.00
_cell.angle_gamma   90.00
#
_symmetry.space_group_name_H-M   'P 1'
#
loop_
_entity.id
_entity.type
_entity.pdbx_description
1 polymer ?
#
loop_
_entity_poly.entity_id
_entity_poly.type
_entity_poly.pdbx_seq_one_letter_code
_entity_poly.pdbx_strand_id
1 'polypeptide(L)'
;MVGSLSAAVLGPDPVVMEHRAEVTPSVSVVAEAGPVAGGSASSQAQGGVVTQAATELLPPGKAALAANALTFGPAADGSSGYGFEPDPIGTKIGGHKLAADNVDARGLSFDASSNTLHVLDASRRSIFSYAYDAANESLGAPSEWSLPSLGGVSCTNARGLARTCEGGQEVFYVLSWAGAVTTKVPLAQQSPALLSQGGDLVASKVARLWRFEPATGCTSYVDLSAGPYGIGAKEVLGLTAHEGQLYVSFDPTGYLSLQKRVRRGVLRLDLADWSLLQAGSELARIKHMPCSGRVVEEDDGVEVVSASYGLCVVHVEGVPYLYGSVGEKDLYAADLASGRGLFSFGRPSTSGTREDQSVWGLTFGAGALWVATRVEGADRVERVNVTSGLDTPELGERKIRALSMRVASTPESAFPIDRGVVRHNFCEPRRDRHQGFDATSLRVINEAGSNAEVLDVALSVASDPDATQHLTRVRYTGTSEPYYAARVEMNTWARDQRHFVYPHRVSKADAPGDGYTSDDETLYELSDTHAYACFVQRVRDHIEAVYGVPADMENPYWAARNVVEYMLETYHYPNHDLGYRNPSDPASGHFENNPASRKVALSAGPRDGDEIISCSPSSVLVAGVMRHLGIPARWIGSTHQRSTGGKGEEHWDLDGDGFMGEDEEAEGANGHRWAEVWLGPHYGWQLFDGTPSEPTDANYAEAPDPKAQWKFMGECAGPVEDHRLVLTTSSGKFLATFVDYEPAAGIGGDQRYNLRGRYEHPELWKSSSHRVRFSNPCSLELTATGTYFGRTVEASWTLSGPWSLDPEAEFDLVLERYTARNG
;
A
#
# COMPACT_ATOMS: atom_id res chain seq x y z
N MET A 1 12.58 -4.87 32.86
CA MET A 1 14.02 -4.91 32.52
C MET A 1 14.62 -3.56 32.91
N VAL A 2 15.88 -3.48 33.38
CA VAL A 2 16.49 -2.21 33.83
C VAL A 2 17.74 -1.91 33.00
N GLY A 3 17.82 -0.71 32.43
CA GLY A 3 19.01 -0.21 31.71
C GLY A 3 19.50 1.12 32.29
N SER A 4 20.75 1.49 32.00
CA SER A 4 21.37 2.73 32.47
C SER A 4 22.33 3.32 31.44
N LEU A 5 22.26 4.63 31.20
CA LEU A 5 23.18 5.39 30.36
C LEU A 5 23.84 6.52 31.17
N SER A 6 25.14 6.72 30.96
CA SER A 6 25.90 7.85 31.51
C SER A 6 26.61 8.57 30.36
N ALA A 7 26.21 9.82 30.06
CA ALA A 7 26.78 10.63 28.99
C ALA A 7 27.50 11.87 29.56
N ALA A 8 28.71 12.16 29.06
CA ALA A 8 29.50 13.33 29.45
C ALA A 8 29.32 14.49 28.46
N VAL A 9 28.82 15.63 28.94
CA VAL A 9 28.62 16.83 28.10
C VAL A 9 29.94 17.59 27.95
N LEU A 10 30.59 17.47 26.78
CA LEU A 10 31.88 18.11 26.48
C LEU A 10 31.69 19.34 25.58
N GLY A 11 31.50 20.53 26.16
CA GLY A 11 31.68 21.82 25.45
C GLY A 11 30.55 22.85 25.60
N PRO A 12 30.76 24.10 25.15
CA PRO A 12 29.77 25.19 25.23
C PRO A 12 28.71 25.17 24.13
N ASP A 13 28.90 24.42 23.04
CA ASP A 13 28.00 24.33 21.89
C ASP A 13 26.86 23.33 22.13
N PRO A 14 25.69 23.48 21.48
CA PRO A 14 24.62 22.49 21.54
C PRO A 14 25.11 21.17 20.92
N VAL A 15 25.19 20.12 21.74
CA VAL A 15 25.47 18.76 21.30
C VAL A 15 24.16 17.99 21.42
N VAL A 16 23.55 17.61 20.30
CA VAL A 16 22.57 16.54 20.27
C VAL A 16 23.37 15.24 20.36
N MET A 17 23.21 14.51 21.46
CA MET A 17 23.73 13.14 21.56
C MET A 17 22.56 12.18 21.43
N GLU A 18 22.49 11.48 20.31
CA GLU A 18 21.57 10.37 20.09
C GLU A 18 22.24 9.09 20.58
N HIS A 19 21.52 8.32 21.39
CA HIS A 19 21.92 6.99 21.81
C HIS A 19 20.81 5.99 21.51
N ARG A 20 21.11 5.02 20.66
CA ARG A 20 20.23 3.92 20.27
C ARG A 20 20.56 2.71 21.13
N ALA A 21 19.59 2.20 21.88
CA ALA A 21 19.77 1.04 22.75
C ALA A 21 18.83 -0.10 22.32
N GLU A 22 19.38 -1.30 22.14
CA GLU A 22 18.59 -2.51 21.88
C GLU A 22 17.83 -2.95 23.15
N VAL A 23 16.60 -3.43 23.01
CA VAL A 23 15.75 -3.94 24.11
C VAL A 23 16.15 -5.36 24.56
N THR A 24 17.43 -5.73 24.43
CA THR A 24 17.94 -7.03 24.90
C THR A 24 18.43 -6.98 26.35
N PRO A 25 18.20 -8.04 27.16
CA PRO A 25 18.68 -8.09 28.54
C PRO A 25 20.21 -8.21 28.56
N SER A 26 20.90 -7.18 29.05
CA SER A 26 22.35 -7.23 29.27
C SER A 26 22.68 -8.09 30.51
N VAL A 27 23.39 -9.20 30.29
CA VAL A 27 24.11 -9.91 31.36
C VAL A 27 25.45 -9.21 31.53
N SER A 28 25.62 -8.42 32.59
CA SER A 28 26.88 -7.78 32.92
C SER A 28 27.80 -8.78 33.66
N VAL A 29 28.84 -9.26 32.97
CA VAL A 29 30.00 -9.88 33.64
C VAL A 29 30.95 -8.76 34.03
N VAL A 30 31.10 -8.51 35.33
CA VAL A 30 32.02 -7.52 35.88
C VAL A 30 33.44 -8.07 35.82
N ALA A 31 34.31 -7.46 35.02
CA ALA A 31 35.75 -7.63 35.12
C ALA A 31 36.32 -6.53 36.04
N GLU A 32 36.81 -6.91 37.22
CA GLU A 32 37.59 -6.02 38.08
C GLU A 32 38.98 -5.79 37.48
N ALA A 33 39.36 -4.51 37.33
CA ALA A 33 40.73 -4.09 37.10
C ALA A 33 41.25 -3.35 38.35
N GLY A 34 42.33 -3.87 38.93
CA GLY A 34 43.13 -3.21 39.96
C GLY A 34 44.62 -3.47 39.70
N PRO A 35 45.51 -2.45 39.69
CA PRO A 35 46.89 -2.60 39.29
C PRO A 35 47.91 -2.70 40.45
N VAL A 36 49.13 -3.15 40.08
CA VAL A 36 50.47 -2.77 40.61
C VAL A 36 51.35 -3.90 41.19
N ALA A 37 52.52 -4.02 40.54
CA ALA A 37 53.87 -4.42 40.99
C ALA A 37 54.26 -5.90 41.24
N GLY A 38 55.16 -6.37 40.38
CA GLY A 38 56.49 -6.84 40.80
C GLY A 38 56.72 -8.35 40.90
N GLY A 39 57.74 -8.83 40.18
CA GLY A 39 58.57 -9.96 40.63
C GLY A 39 58.39 -11.31 39.91
N SER A 40 59.38 -11.60 39.04
CA SER A 40 60.07 -12.89 38.82
C SER A 40 59.37 -14.26 38.97
N ALA A 41 59.65 -15.08 37.95
CA ALA A 41 60.02 -16.51 38.01
C ALA A 41 58.92 -17.61 37.95
N SER A 42 59.00 -18.35 36.84
CA SER A 42 59.05 -19.83 36.72
C SER A 42 57.87 -20.72 37.15
N SER A 43 57.46 -21.53 36.16
CA SER A 43 57.32 -23.00 36.20
C SER A 43 55.95 -23.66 36.41
N GLN A 44 55.79 -24.74 35.62
CA GLN A 44 54.93 -25.93 35.75
C GLN A 44 53.42 -25.73 35.53
N ALA A 45 52.80 -26.30 34.48
CA ALA A 45 52.69 -27.69 33.99
C ALA A 45 51.55 -28.49 34.64
N GLN A 46 50.98 -29.37 33.79
CA GLN A 46 49.93 -30.39 34.02
C GLN A 46 48.51 -29.82 33.97
N GLY A 47 47.59 -30.26 33.10
CA GLY A 47 47.37 -31.53 32.38
C GLY A 47 45.88 -31.86 32.59
N GLY A 48 45.07 -32.45 31.71
CA GLY A 48 45.16 -32.98 30.36
C GLY A 48 43.85 -33.76 30.08
N VAL A 49 43.63 -34.11 28.81
CA VAL A 49 42.86 -35.31 28.33
C VAL A 49 41.32 -35.21 28.47
N VAL A 50 40.46 -35.07 27.45
CA VAL A 50 40.22 -35.72 26.12
C VAL A 50 39.87 -37.22 26.18
N THR A 51 38.61 -37.57 25.86
CA THR A 51 38.15 -38.65 24.92
C THR A 51 36.61 -38.76 25.02
N GLN A 52 35.79 -38.58 23.98
CA GLN A 52 35.54 -39.31 22.71
C GLN A 52 34.76 -40.65 22.83
N ALA A 53 33.57 -40.63 22.21
CA ALA A 53 32.86 -41.64 21.41
C ALA A 53 32.27 -42.93 22.05
N ALA A 54 31.00 -43.22 21.69
CA ALA A 54 30.56 -44.53 21.17
C ALA A 54 29.17 -44.44 20.50
N THR A 55 29.07 -45.10 19.34
CA THR A 55 27.91 -45.30 18.45
C THR A 55 27.35 -46.73 18.65
N GLU A 56 26.23 -47.06 17.96
CA GLU A 56 25.57 -48.39 17.76
C GLU A 56 24.47 -48.78 18.78
N LEU A 57 23.27 -49.33 18.47
CA LEU A 57 22.71 -50.16 17.38
C LEU A 57 21.15 -50.10 17.40
N LEU A 58 20.47 -50.32 16.26
CA LEU A 58 19.01 -50.57 16.12
C LEU A 58 18.73 -52.05 15.76
N PRO A 59 17.53 -52.58 16.11
CA PRO A 59 16.71 -53.33 15.14
C PRO A 59 15.19 -53.05 15.21
N PRO A 60 14.38 -53.52 14.21
CA PRO A 60 13.09 -52.92 13.83
C PRO A 60 11.82 -53.74 14.22
N GLY A 61 10.66 -53.08 14.33
CA GLY A 61 9.34 -53.74 14.37
C GLY A 61 8.17 -52.80 14.75
N LYS A 62 7.17 -52.69 13.86
CA LYS A 62 6.02 -51.76 13.88
C LYS A 62 4.97 -52.05 14.98
N ALA A 63 4.46 -50.99 15.64
CA ALA A 63 3.04 -50.81 15.98
C ALA A 63 2.75 -49.32 16.29
N ALA A 64 1.56 -48.86 15.91
CA ALA A 64 1.17 -47.47 15.71
C ALA A 64 0.60 -46.75 16.96
N LEU A 65 0.33 -45.44 16.77
CA LEU A 65 -0.52 -44.51 17.52
C LEU A 65 0.11 -43.78 18.73
N ALA A 66 0.68 -42.60 18.45
CA ALA A 66 0.42 -41.32 19.13
C ALA A 66 1.51 -40.29 18.74
N ALA A 67 1.25 -39.46 17.74
CA ALA A 67 1.97 -38.20 17.50
C ALA A 67 1.13 -37.33 16.55
N ASN A 68 0.32 -36.46 17.13
CA ASN A 68 -0.23 -35.28 16.47
C ASN A 68 0.13 -34.08 17.35
N ALA A 69 0.40 -32.97 16.68
CA ALA A 69 0.72 -31.63 17.18
C ALA A 69 2.23 -31.28 17.22
N LEU A 70 2.51 -30.20 16.46
CA LEU A 70 3.68 -29.31 16.50
C LEU A 70 4.88 -29.68 15.62
N THR A 71 4.77 -29.35 14.33
CA THR A 71 5.88 -28.74 13.56
C THR A 71 5.30 -27.79 12.51
N PHE A 72 5.10 -26.53 12.88
CA PHE A 72 5.47 -25.41 12.01
C PHE A 72 6.70 -24.78 12.66
N GLY A 73 7.77 -24.68 11.90
CA GLY A 73 8.89 -23.82 12.22
C GLY A 73 9.54 -23.42 10.90
N PRO A 74 9.74 -22.13 10.63
CA PRO A 74 11.01 -21.69 10.06
C PRO A 74 12.04 -21.63 11.21
N ALA A 75 13.22 -22.20 10.94
CA ALA A 75 14.48 -22.15 11.66
C ALA A 75 14.52 -21.52 13.07
N ALA A 76 14.79 -22.37 14.07
CA ALA A 76 15.49 -21.98 15.29
C ALA A 76 16.59 -23.02 15.57
N ASP A 77 17.55 -23.13 14.65
CA ASP A 77 18.90 -23.58 14.98
C ASP A 77 19.86 -22.40 14.84
N GLY A 78 20.50 -22.06 15.96
CA GLY A 78 21.43 -20.94 16.13
C GLY A 78 22.76 -21.09 15.39
N SER A 79 22.70 -21.33 14.09
CA SER A 79 23.77 -21.05 13.14
C SER A 79 23.15 -20.53 11.85
N SER A 80 22.51 -19.37 11.92
CA SER A 80 22.17 -18.59 10.73
C SER A 80 23.48 -18.18 10.06
N GLY A 81 23.84 -18.87 8.99
CA GLY A 81 24.42 -18.14 7.87
C GLY A 81 23.41 -17.04 7.55
N TYR A 82 23.77 -15.78 7.80
CA TYR A 82 22.98 -14.61 7.42
C TYR A 82 22.82 -14.63 5.89
N GLY A 83 21.86 -15.40 5.40
CA GLY A 83 21.28 -15.19 4.08
C GLY A 83 20.44 -13.94 4.23
N PHE A 84 21.04 -12.79 3.94
CA PHE A 84 20.32 -11.53 3.85
C PHE A 84 19.14 -11.75 2.89
N GLU A 85 17.91 -11.64 3.38
CA GLU A 85 16.77 -11.52 2.49
C GLU A 85 17.03 -10.30 1.59
N PRO A 86 16.86 -10.41 0.26
CA PRO A 86 17.15 -9.31 -0.63
C PRO A 86 16.23 -8.13 -0.32
N ASP A 87 16.79 -6.92 -0.35
CA ASP A 87 16.08 -5.68 -0.06
C ASP A 87 14.77 -5.60 -0.87
N PRO A 88 13.65 -5.17 -0.26
CA PRO A 88 12.40 -5.01 -0.99
C PRO A 88 12.51 -3.90 -2.03
N ILE A 89 11.51 -3.87 -2.92
CA ILE A 89 11.33 -2.79 -3.89
C ILE A 89 11.12 -1.47 -3.15
N GLY A 90 11.71 -0.39 -3.66
CA GLY A 90 11.64 0.94 -3.06
C GLY A 90 12.80 1.27 -2.12
N THR A 91 13.62 0.28 -1.74
CA THR A 91 14.81 0.53 -0.90
C THR A 91 15.88 1.30 -1.64
N LYS A 92 16.51 2.26 -0.96
CA LYS A 92 17.68 2.97 -1.47
C LYS A 92 18.91 2.08 -1.44
N ILE A 93 19.56 1.93 -2.59
CA ILE A 93 20.78 1.12 -2.75
C ILE A 93 22.03 1.96 -3.02
N GLY A 94 21.89 3.28 -3.19
CA GLY A 94 23.04 4.17 -3.35
C GLY A 94 22.66 5.60 -3.73
N GLY A 95 23.65 6.47 -3.88
CA GLY A 95 23.41 7.82 -4.39
C GLY A 95 24.70 8.60 -4.61
N HIS A 96 24.63 9.62 -5.46
CA HIS A 96 25.78 10.41 -5.89
C HIS A 96 25.43 11.89 -5.88
N LYS A 97 26.40 12.70 -5.47
CA LYS A 97 26.36 14.16 -5.66
C LYS A 97 26.78 14.48 -7.10
N LEU A 98 26.02 15.32 -7.77
CA LEU A 98 26.37 15.79 -9.11
C LEU A 98 27.47 16.87 -9.05
N ALA A 99 27.99 17.26 -10.22
CA ALA A 99 28.95 18.35 -10.31
C ALA A 99 28.36 19.65 -9.72
N ALA A 100 29.23 20.54 -9.22
CA ALA A 100 28.82 21.78 -8.55
C ALA A 100 27.90 22.68 -9.40
N ASP A 101 27.97 22.54 -10.72
CA ASP A 101 27.18 23.30 -11.69
C ASP A 101 25.80 22.69 -11.99
N ASN A 102 25.54 21.46 -11.54
CA ASN A 102 24.21 20.84 -11.60
C ASN A 102 23.39 21.25 -10.37
N VAL A 103 22.59 22.30 -10.51
CA VAL A 103 21.80 22.91 -9.43
C VAL A 103 20.30 22.99 -9.75
N ASP A 104 19.91 22.53 -10.95
CA ASP A 104 18.51 22.43 -11.38
C ASP A 104 18.34 21.24 -12.34
N ALA A 105 18.63 20.03 -11.86
CA ALA A 105 18.43 18.78 -12.58
C ALA A 105 16.93 18.56 -12.83
N ARG A 106 16.52 18.48 -14.11
CA ARG A 106 15.10 18.36 -14.53
C ARG A 106 14.80 17.21 -15.47
N GLY A 107 15.74 16.32 -15.69
CA GLY A 107 15.56 15.16 -16.56
C GLY A 107 16.76 14.25 -16.49
N LEU A 108 16.51 12.95 -16.55
CA LEU A 108 17.54 11.92 -16.54
C LEU A 108 17.35 10.99 -17.73
N SER A 109 18.44 10.50 -18.30
CA SER A 109 18.43 9.39 -19.25
C SER A 109 19.68 8.54 -19.03
N PHE A 110 19.60 7.23 -19.25
CA PHE A 110 20.74 6.34 -19.08
C PHE A 110 21.01 5.58 -20.37
N ASP A 111 22.27 5.59 -20.82
CA ASP A 111 22.74 4.74 -21.90
C ASP A 111 23.39 3.49 -21.34
N ALA A 112 22.67 2.36 -21.39
CA ALA A 112 23.19 1.07 -20.94
C ALA A 112 24.41 0.59 -21.75
N SER A 113 24.55 1.03 -23.02
CA SER A 113 25.64 0.55 -23.89
C SER A 113 27.00 1.17 -23.53
N SER A 114 27.00 2.43 -23.10
CA SER A 114 28.19 3.16 -22.66
C SER A 114 28.29 3.29 -21.14
N ASN A 115 27.29 2.79 -20.41
CA ASN A 115 27.12 2.98 -18.97
C ASN A 115 27.17 4.46 -18.56
N THR A 116 26.43 5.30 -19.28
CA THR A 116 26.47 6.77 -19.11
C THR A 116 25.14 7.28 -18.56
N LEU A 117 25.20 8.07 -17.49
CA LEU A 117 24.06 8.83 -16.97
C LEU A 117 24.06 10.24 -17.57
N HIS A 118 23.01 10.58 -18.30
CA HIS A 118 22.75 11.92 -18.82
C HIS A 118 21.83 12.69 -17.87
N VAL A 119 22.20 13.92 -17.53
CA VAL A 119 21.45 14.80 -16.63
C VAL A 119 21.16 16.12 -17.33
N LEU A 120 19.88 16.45 -17.51
CA LEU A 120 19.44 17.73 -18.02
C LEU A 120 19.44 18.77 -16.89
N ASP A 121 20.25 19.82 -17.02
CA ASP A 121 20.24 20.96 -16.10
C ASP A 121 19.54 22.16 -16.74
N ALA A 122 18.44 22.60 -16.10
CA ALA A 122 17.64 23.70 -16.61
C ALA A 122 18.29 25.07 -16.38
N SER A 123 19.16 25.21 -15.37
CA SER A 123 19.82 26.48 -15.04
C SER A 123 20.92 26.83 -16.04
N ARG A 124 21.71 25.83 -16.45
CA ARG A 124 22.77 25.95 -17.45
C ARG A 124 22.27 25.80 -18.88
N ARG A 125 21.07 25.25 -19.06
CA ARG A 125 20.50 24.87 -20.36
C ARG A 125 21.44 23.92 -21.09
N SER A 126 21.88 22.89 -20.38
CA SER A 126 22.83 21.89 -20.87
C SER A 126 22.45 20.50 -20.41
N ILE A 127 22.93 19.50 -21.14
CA ILE A 127 22.96 18.10 -20.73
C ILE A 127 24.37 17.81 -20.23
N PHE A 128 24.49 17.27 -19.03
CA PHE A 128 25.73 16.74 -18.47
C PHE A 128 25.75 15.22 -18.65
N SER A 129 26.91 14.61 -18.87
CA SER A 129 27.02 13.15 -18.92
C SER A 129 28.16 12.60 -18.14
N TYR A 130 27.79 11.66 -17.30
CA TYR A 130 28.63 11.01 -16.34
C TYR A 130 28.84 9.57 -16.78
N ALA A 131 30.09 9.20 -17.06
CA ALA A 131 30.45 7.80 -17.13
C ALA A 131 30.23 7.18 -15.75
N TYR A 132 29.40 6.15 -15.65
CA TYR A 132 29.16 5.44 -14.42
C TYR A 132 30.11 4.24 -14.34
N ASP A 133 30.80 4.10 -13.21
CA ASP A 133 31.59 2.91 -12.90
C ASP A 133 30.77 2.05 -11.94
N ALA A 134 30.19 0.97 -12.46
CA ALA A 134 29.38 0.05 -11.67
C ALA A 134 30.18 -0.75 -10.65
N ALA A 135 31.49 -0.95 -10.85
CA ALA A 135 32.33 -1.72 -9.93
C ALA A 135 32.67 -0.92 -8.67
N ASN A 136 32.88 0.39 -8.83
CA ASN A 136 33.18 1.31 -7.73
C ASN A 136 31.98 2.14 -7.28
N GLU A 137 30.82 1.93 -7.90
CA GLU A 137 29.60 2.73 -7.75
C GLU A 137 29.90 4.24 -7.73
N SER A 138 30.47 4.76 -8.81
CA SER A 138 30.88 6.17 -8.86
C SER A 138 30.59 6.82 -10.21
N LEU A 139 30.38 8.14 -10.18
CA LEU A 139 30.22 8.97 -11.37
C LEU A 139 31.55 9.65 -11.71
N GLY A 140 31.99 9.51 -12.95
CA GLY A 140 33.17 10.22 -13.48
C GLY A 140 32.93 11.72 -13.68
N ALA A 141 33.96 12.44 -14.13
CA ALA A 141 33.81 13.86 -14.48
C ALA A 141 32.87 14.03 -15.69
N PRO A 142 31.91 14.97 -15.66
CA PRO A 142 30.93 15.06 -16.73
C PRO A 142 31.47 15.76 -17.98
N SER A 143 30.99 15.34 -19.15
CA SER A 143 30.98 16.16 -20.36
C SER A 143 29.69 16.99 -20.43
N GLU A 144 29.71 18.12 -21.15
CA GLU A 144 28.58 19.04 -21.27
C GLU A 144 28.20 19.27 -22.74
N TRP A 145 26.90 19.27 -23.04
CA TRP A 145 26.34 19.72 -24.32
C TRP A 145 25.28 20.78 -24.10
N SER A 146 25.37 21.90 -24.81
CA SER A 146 24.35 22.95 -24.76
C SER A 146 23.06 22.51 -25.43
N LEU A 147 21.93 22.94 -24.87
CA LEU A 147 20.62 22.70 -25.45
C LEU A 147 20.44 23.45 -26.78
N PRO A 148 19.62 22.91 -27.70
CA PRO A 148 19.55 23.43 -29.05
C PRO A 148 18.74 24.73 -29.19
N SER A 149 18.93 25.40 -30.33
CA SER A 149 18.13 26.54 -30.77
C SER A 149 17.89 26.47 -32.29
N LEU A 150 16.72 26.90 -32.75
CA LEU A 150 16.32 26.85 -34.16
C LEU A 150 15.50 28.08 -34.54
N GLY A 151 15.94 28.83 -35.55
CA GLY A 151 15.18 29.96 -36.12
C GLY A 151 14.84 31.07 -35.11
N GLY A 152 15.72 31.32 -34.14
CA GLY A 152 15.49 32.29 -33.05
C GLY A 152 14.63 31.77 -31.90
N VAL A 153 14.07 30.56 -32.01
CA VAL A 153 13.41 29.86 -30.91
C VAL A 153 14.46 29.02 -30.18
N SER A 154 14.47 29.10 -28.85
CA SER A 154 15.42 28.34 -28.03
C SER A 154 14.69 27.46 -27.02
N CYS A 155 15.30 26.33 -26.66
CA CYS A 155 14.77 25.47 -25.61
C CYS A 155 14.90 26.19 -24.26
N THR A 156 13.80 26.72 -23.74
CA THR A 156 13.73 27.45 -22.47
C THR A 156 12.94 26.65 -21.45
N ASN A 157 13.32 26.77 -20.17
CA ASN A 157 12.68 26.05 -19.08
C ASN A 157 12.57 24.54 -19.42
N ALA A 158 13.75 23.96 -19.69
CA ALA A 158 13.89 22.61 -20.19
C ALA A 158 13.58 21.58 -19.09
N ARG A 159 12.87 20.51 -19.47
CA ARG A 159 12.42 19.46 -18.55
C ARG A 159 12.31 18.14 -19.29
N GLY A 160 12.43 17.04 -18.57
CA GLY A 160 12.38 15.70 -19.15
C GLY A 160 13.55 15.45 -20.12
N LEU A 161 14.11 14.26 -20.07
CA LEU A 161 15.19 13.88 -20.96
C LEU A 161 14.95 12.45 -21.42
N ALA A 162 14.94 12.24 -22.73
CA ALA A 162 14.99 10.90 -23.29
C ALA A 162 16.09 10.81 -24.33
N ARG A 163 16.64 9.61 -24.44
CA ARG A 163 17.67 9.27 -25.42
C ARG A 163 17.20 8.06 -26.21
N THR A 164 17.39 8.11 -27.52
CA THR A 164 17.18 6.98 -28.43
C THR A 164 18.38 6.82 -29.36
N CYS A 165 18.36 5.74 -30.14
CA CYS A 165 19.28 5.54 -31.25
C CYS A 165 18.46 5.41 -32.53
N GLU A 166 18.60 6.36 -33.46
CA GLU A 166 17.87 6.41 -34.72
C GLU A 166 18.84 6.28 -35.89
N GLY A 167 18.71 5.23 -36.69
CA GLY A 167 19.65 4.97 -37.78
C GLY A 167 21.11 4.81 -37.33
N GLY A 168 21.35 4.37 -36.08
CA GLY A 168 22.68 4.26 -35.48
C GLY A 168 23.24 5.57 -34.92
N GLN A 169 22.47 6.67 -34.96
CA GLN A 169 22.84 7.96 -34.39
C GLN A 169 22.16 8.18 -33.05
N GLU A 170 22.90 8.78 -32.12
CA GLU A 170 22.34 9.22 -30.84
C GLU A 170 21.41 10.41 -31.04
N VAL A 171 20.22 10.31 -30.46
CA VAL A 171 19.20 11.37 -30.50
C VAL A 171 18.72 11.65 -29.09
N PHE A 172 18.70 12.92 -28.72
CA PHE A 172 18.10 13.40 -27.49
C PHE A 172 16.76 14.08 -27.75
N TYR A 173 15.84 13.86 -26.82
CA TYR A 173 14.57 14.53 -26.74
C TYR A 173 14.46 15.31 -25.44
N VAL A 174 13.98 16.55 -25.53
CA VAL A 174 13.87 17.46 -24.39
C VAL A 174 12.57 18.25 -24.49
N LEU A 175 11.85 18.40 -23.38
CA LEU A 175 10.66 19.24 -23.34
C LEU A 175 11.05 20.68 -23.02
N SER A 176 10.31 21.63 -23.58
CA SER A 176 10.39 23.04 -23.21
C SER A 176 9.01 23.60 -22.97
N TRP A 177 8.86 24.42 -21.93
CA TRP A 177 7.62 25.15 -21.67
C TRP A 177 7.92 26.65 -21.60
N ALA A 178 7.71 27.33 -22.73
CA ALA A 178 8.07 28.72 -22.91
C ALA A 178 6.90 29.66 -22.62
N GLY A 179 7.19 30.79 -21.97
CA GLY A 179 6.23 31.88 -21.77
C GLY A 179 6.05 32.76 -23.01
N ALA A 180 4.80 33.16 -23.25
CA ALA A 180 4.33 34.19 -24.20
C ALA A 180 4.94 34.15 -25.62
N VAL A 181 4.38 33.31 -26.51
CA VAL A 181 4.43 33.64 -27.94
C VAL A 181 3.26 34.58 -28.24
N THR A 182 3.58 35.77 -28.74
CA THR A 182 2.59 36.76 -29.17
C THR A 182 1.96 36.33 -30.50
N THR A 183 0.93 35.50 -30.45
CA THR A 183 0.16 35.09 -31.64
C THR A 183 -1.03 36.03 -31.84
N LYS A 184 -1.11 36.69 -33.00
CA LYS A 184 -2.35 37.34 -33.43
C LYS A 184 -3.38 36.24 -33.71
N VAL A 185 -4.37 36.09 -32.83
CA VAL A 185 -5.47 35.15 -33.04
C VAL A 185 -6.33 35.63 -34.22
N PRO A 186 -6.54 34.83 -35.28
CA PRO A 186 -7.47 35.17 -36.34
C PRO A 186 -8.90 35.31 -35.79
N LEU A 187 -9.62 36.35 -36.23
CA LEU A 187 -10.96 36.73 -35.72
C LEU A 187 -11.97 35.57 -35.68
N ALA A 188 -11.79 34.54 -36.52
CA ALA A 188 -12.70 33.40 -36.66
C ALA A 188 -12.63 32.38 -35.50
N GLN A 189 -11.64 32.45 -34.60
CA GLN A 189 -11.47 31.54 -33.47
C GLN A 189 -11.71 32.19 -32.10
N GLN A 190 -12.17 33.45 -32.08
CA GLN A 190 -12.46 34.15 -30.83
C GLN A 190 -13.87 33.80 -30.34
N SER A 191 -13.98 33.36 -29.08
CA SER A 191 -15.27 33.24 -28.39
C SER A 191 -15.94 34.62 -28.31
N PRO A 192 -17.28 34.73 -28.43
CA PRO A 192 -18.00 36.00 -28.26
C PRO A 192 -17.73 36.72 -26.93
N ALA A 193 -17.30 35.99 -25.89
CA ALA A 193 -16.95 36.55 -24.59
C ALA A 193 -15.62 37.34 -24.59
N LEU A 194 -14.72 37.07 -25.54
CA LEU A 194 -13.41 37.74 -25.66
C LEU A 194 -13.46 39.00 -26.54
N LEU A 195 -14.54 39.22 -27.29
CA LEU A 195 -14.69 40.36 -28.21
C LEU A 195 -15.15 41.65 -27.52
N SER A 196 -15.61 41.58 -26.26
CA SER A 196 -16.11 42.72 -25.49
C SER A 196 -15.05 43.43 -24.64
N GLN A 197 -13.85 42.85 -24.51
CA GLN A 197 -12.67 43.48 -23.91
C GLN A 197 -11.65 43.66 -25.03
N GLY A 198 -11.24 44.90 -25.31
CA GLY A 198 -10.41 45.26 -26.46
C GLY A 198 -9.29 44.26 -26.74
N GLY A 199 -9.08 43.93 -28.03
CA GLY A 199 -8.21 42.85 -28.48
C GLY A 199 -6.76 42.98 -27.99
N ASP A 200 -6.51 42.44 -26.80
CA ASP A 200 -5.19 42.32 -26.23
C ASP A 200 -4.55 41.00 -26.63
N LEU A 201 -3.25 41.09 -26.91
CA LEU A 201 -2.38 39.98 -27.24
C LEU A 201 -2.37 39.00 -26.06
N VAL A 202 -3.03 37.85 -26.18
CA VAL A 202 -2.94 36.81 -25.16
C VAL A 202 -1.56 36.16 -25.27
N ALA A 203 -0.74 36.34 -24.24
CA ALA A 203 0.49 35.59 -24.05
C ALA A 203 0.16 34.09 -23.97
N SER A 204 0.34 33.36 -25.07
CA SER A 204 0.13 31.92 -25.08
C SER A 204 1.40 31.21 -24.59
N LYS A 205 1.25 30.34 -23.59
CA LYS A 205 2.30 29.39 -23.18
C LYS A 205 2.35 28.27 -24.22
N VAL A 206 3.56 27.83 -24.59
CA VAL A 206 3.76 26.81 -25.62
C VAL A 206 4.61 25.68 -25.07
N ALA A 207 4.05 24.46 -25.10
CA ALA A 207 4.75 23.22 -24.83
C ALA A 207 5.39 22.71 -26.12
N ARG A 208 6.69 22.42 -26.09
CA ARG A 208 7.40 21.85 -27.24
C ARG A 208 8.19 20.62 -26.86
N LEU A 209 8.29 19.69 -27.79
CA LEU A 209 9.20 18.56 -27.75
C LEU A 209 10.31 18.80 -28.76
N TRP A 210 11.54 18.97 -28.28
CA TRP A 210 12.73 19.12 -29.12
C TRP A 210 13.32 17.76 -29.42
N ARG A 211 13.85 17.62 -30.64
CA ARG A 211 14.69 16.51 -31.09
C ARG A 211 16.04 17.07 -31.50
N PHE A 212 17.11 16.49 -30.95
CA PHE A 212 18.47 16.96 -31.11
C PHE A 212 19.41 15.79 -31.40
N GLU A 213 20.20 15.89 -32.46
CA GLU A 213 21.28 14.96 -32.81
C GLU A 213 22.64 15.62 -32.52
N PRO A 214 23.35 15.22 -31.46
CA PRO A 214 24.62 15.86 -31.09
C PRO A 214 25.70 15.77 -32.17
N ALA A 215 25.78 14.62 -32.86
CA ALA A 215 26.82 14.34 -33.84
C ALA A 215 26.71 15.22 -35.10
N THR A 216 25.49 15.52 -35.53
CA THR A 216 25.21 16.30 -36.75
C THR A 216 24.85 17.75 -36.45
N GLY A 217 24.49 18.06 -35.20
CA GLY A 217 23.89 19.33 -34.80
C GLY A 217 22.45 19.52 -35.32
N CYS A 218 21.86 18.48 -35.95
CA CYS A 218 20.51 18.55 -36.48
C CYS A 218 19.51 18.74 -35.33
N THR A 219 18.67 19.76 -35.45
CA THR A 219 17.68 20.13 -34.45
C THR A 219 16.34 20.36 -35.11
N SER A 220 15.28 19.85 -34.47
CA SER A 220 13.90 20.17 -34.82
C SER A 220 13.02 20.13 -33.57
N TYR A 221 11.77 20.60 -33.68
CA TYR A 221 10.81 20.48 -32.60
C TYR A 221 9.39 20.24 -33.12
N VAL A 222 8.53 19.78 -32.21
CA VAL A 222 7.08 19.64 -32.33
C VAL A 222 6.41 20.57 -31.33
N ASP A 223 5.36 21.27 -31.75
CA ASP A 223 4.50 22.06 -30.86
C ASP A 223 3.39 21.17 -30.29
N LEU A 224 3.54 20.76 -29.02
CA LEU A 224 2.59 19.91 -28.32
C LEU A 224 1.34 20.71 -27.87
N SER A 225 1.37 22.03 -27.94
CA SER A 225 0.18 22.86 -27.68
C SER A 225 -0.79 22.91 -28.85
N ALA A 226 -0.42 22.34 -30.00
CA ALA A 226 -1.30 22.23 -31.16
C ALA A 226 -2.50 21.30 -30.89
N GLY A 227 -3.62 21.59 -31.57
CA GLY A 227 -4.90 20.88 -31.40
C GLY A 227 -4.84 19.34 -31.46
N PRO A 228 -4.07 18.71 -32.38
CA PRO A 228 -3.99 17.25 -32.49
C PRO A 228 -3.52 16.52 -31.23
N TYR A 229 -2.72 17.19 -30.38
CA TYR A 229 -2.15 16.60 -29.17
C TYR A 229 -3.10 16.67 -27.96
N GLY A 230 -4.17 17.46 -28.03
CA GLY A 230 -5.20 17.49 -27.00
C GLY A 230 -4.78 18.04 -25.63
N ILE A 231 -3.54 18.55 -25.47
CA ILE A 231 -3.05 19.11 -24.20
C ILE A 231 -3.05 20.64 -24.14
N GLY A 232 -3.09 21.35 -25.28
CA GLY A 232 -3.12 22.82 -25.30
C GLY A 232 -1.94 23.46 -24.58
N ALA A 233 -2.16 24.55 -23.86
CA ALA A 233 -1.10 25.32 -23.19
C ALA A 233 -0.62 24.72 -21.85
N LYS A 234 -0.87 23.41 -21.62
CA LYS A 234 -0.48 22.73 -20.38
C LYS A 234 1.03 22.59 -20.27
N GLU A 235 1.49 22.57 -19.03
CA GLU A 235 2.89 22.39 -18.70
C GLU A 235 3.29 20.94 -18.95
N VAL A 236 4.37 20.73 -19.69
CA VAL A 236 4.97 19.41 -19.94
C VAL A 236 6.14 19.21 -18.99
N LEU A 237 6.28 18.01 -18.40
CA LEU A 237 7.08 17.83 -17.19
C LEU A 237 8.13 16.72 -17.32
N GLY A 238 7.70 15.49 -17.55
CA GLY A 238 8.56 14.30 -17.63
C GLY A 238 8.53 13.67 -19.02
N LEU A 239 9.62 12.99 -19.37
CA LEU A 239 9.83 12.41 -20.70
C LEU A 239 10.62 11.11 -20.59
N THR A 240 10.20 10.07 -21.31
CA THR A 240 11.00 8.87 -21.56
C THR A 240 10.75 8.33 -22.97
N ALA A 241 11.66 7.48 -23.45
CA ALA A 241 11.54 6.78 -24.72
C ALA A 241 11.61 5.26 -24.51
N HIS A 242 10.86 4.51 -25.30
CA HIS A 242 10.95 3.05 -25.36
C HIS A 242 10.40 2.54 -26.69
N GLU A 243 11.13 1.64 -27.37
CA GLU A 243 10.69 0.96 -28.61
C GLU A 243 10.06 1.88 -29.68
N GLY A 244 10.71 3.01 -29.96
CA GLY A 244 10.20 3.96 -30.96
C GLY A 244 8.97 4.74 -30.50
N GLN A 245 8.69 4.78 -29.19
CA GLN A 245 7.62 5.57 -28.60
C GLN A 245 8.20 6.56 -27.59
N LEU A 246 7.62 7.76 -27.52
CA LEU A 246 7.86 8.72 -26.45
C LEU A 246 6.66 8.80 -25.52
N TYR A 247 6.96 8.97 -24.23
CA TYR A 247 5.96 9.15 -23.18
C TYR A 247 6.21 10.50 -22.52
N VAL A 248 5.22 11.38 -22.56
CA VAL A 248 5.31 12.78 -22.10
C VAL A 248 4.27 13.02 -21.01
N SER A 249 4.69 13.22 -19.77
CA SER A 249 3.77 13.70 -18.73
C SER A 249 3.55 15.20 -18.84
N PHE A 250 2.36 15.64 -18.45
CA PHE A 250 1.96 17.03 -18.42
C PHE A 250 1.03 17.28 -17.24
N ASP A 251 0.85 18.54 -16.88
CA ASP A 251 -0.06 18.99 -15.83
C ASP A 251 -1.53 18.76 -16.23
N PRO A 252 -2.27 17.89 -15.53
CA PRO A 252 -3.67 17.61 -15.82
C PRO A 252 -4.64 18.50 -15.02
N THR A 253 -4.14 19.46 -14.23
CA THR A 253 -4.96 20.34 -13.38
C THR A 253 -5.96 21.15 -14.20
N GLY A 254 -7.21 21.27 -13.75
CA GLY A 254 -8.24 22.09 -14.41
C GLY A 254 -8.92 21.48 -15.64
N TYR A 255 -8.74 20.18 -15.93
CA TYR A 255 -9.59 19.49 -16.91
C TYR A 255 -10.97 19.16 -16.30
N LEU A 256 -12.02 19.80 -16.82
CA LEU A 256 -13.38 19.85 -16.27
C LEU A 256 -14.24 18.57 -16.38
N SER A 257 -13.70 17.42 -16.79
CA SER A 257 -14.46 16.16 -16.71
C SER A 257 -13.56 15.04 -16.22
N LEU A 258 -13.96 14.36 -15.14
CA LEU A 258 -13.19 13.33 -14.46
C LEU A 258 -12.77 12.16 -15.38
N GLN A 259 -13.68 11.69 -16.26
CA GLN A 259 -13.36 10.70 -17.30
C GLN A 259 -12.30 11.17 -18.31
N LYS A 260 -12.16 12.49 -18.55
CA LYS A 260 -11.09 13.05 -19.39
C LYS A 260 -9.88 13.49 -18.57
N ARG A 261 -9.97 13.60 -17.25
CA ARG A 261 -8.88 13.91 -16.32
C ARG A 261 -8.03 12.66 -16.06
N VAL A 262 -8.67 11.50 -15.88
CA VAL A 262 -8.02 10.18 -15.77
C VAL A 262 -7.42 9.72 -17.10
N ARG A 263 -8.02 10.14 -18.23
CA ARG A 263 -7.55 9.82 -19.59
C ARG A 263 -6.61 10.85 -20.19
N ARG A 264 -6.07 11.79 -19.42
CA ARG A 264 -5.13 12.82 -19.91
C ARG A 264 -3.97 13.01 -18.93
N GLY A 265 -3.49 11.91 -18.38
CA GLY A 265 -2.08 11.83 -18.01
C GLY A 265 -1.24 11.58 -19.27
N VAL A 266 0.01 11.18 -19.07
CA VAL A 266 1.01 10.81 -20.07
C VAL A 266 0.52 10.69 -21.53
N LEU A 267 1.06 11.51 -22.43
CA LEU A 267 0.93 11.33 -23.88
C LEU A 267 1.92 10.27 -24.35
N ARG A 268 1.44 9.28 -25.11
CA ARG A 268 2.28 8.38 -25.89
C ARG A 268 2.29 8.81 -27.35
N LEU A 269 3.48 9.02 -27.89
CA LEU A 269 3.74 9.47 -29.25
C LEU A 269 4.57 8.42 -30.00
N ASP A 270 4.17 8.05 -31.21
CA ASP A 270 4.93 7.13 -32.07
C ASP A 270 6.00 7.89 -32.90
N LEU A 271 7.27 7.51 -32.73
CA LEU A 271 8.44 8.10 -33.40
C LEU A 271 8.71 7.57 -34.81
N ALA A 272 7.95 6.60 -35.31
CA ALA A 272 8.23 5.98 -36.61
C ALA A 272 8.33 6.99 -37.78
N ASP A 273 7.66 8.14 -37.66
CA ASP A 273 7.83 9.26 -38.60
C ASP A 273 7.74 10.61 -37.87
N TRP A 274 8.91 11.19 -37.58
CA TRP A 274 9.03 12.51 -36.96
C TRP A 274 8.34 13.63 -37.75
N SER A 275 8.35 13.54 -39.09
CA SER A 275 7.74 14.58 -39.93
C SER A 275 6.22 14.59 -39.82
N LEU A 276 5.60 13.42 -39.64
CA LEU A 276 4.16 13.31 -39.40
C LEU A 276 3.75 13.83 -38.02
N LEU A 277 4.58 13.63 -36.99
CA LEU A 277 4.40 14.28 -35.70
C LEU A 277 4.45 15.81 -35.87
N GLN A 278 5.44 16.34 -36.59
CA GLN A 278 5.51 17.78 -36.84
C GLN A 278 4.29 18.35 -37.58
N ALA A 279 3.73 17.59 -38.52
CA ALA A 279 2.53 17.98 -39.26
C ALA A 279 1.23 17.87 -38.42
N GLY A 280 1.22 17.08 -37.35
CA GLY A 280 0.04 16.83 -36.52
C GLY A 280 -1.12 16.14 -37.26
N SER A 281 -0.82 15.43 -38.36
CA SER A 281 -1.82 14.95 -39.32
C SER A 281 -2.38 13.55 -39.03
N GLU A 282 -1.82 12.79 -38.08
CA GLU A 282 -2.28 11.42 -37.75
C GLU A 282 -2.60 11.24 -36.26
N LEU A 283 -3.88 11.42 -35.90
CA LEU A 283 -4.38 11.20 -34.54
C LEU A 283 -4.16 9.77 -34.02
N ALA A 284 -4.08 8.77 -34.92
CA ALA A 284 -3.88 7.37 -34.55
C ALA A 284 -2.54 7.09 -33.87
N ARG A 285 -1.56 8.00 -34.00
CA ARG A 285 -0.21 7.90 -33.39
C ARG A 285 -0.11 8.55 -32.01
N ILE A 286 -1.20 9.18 -31.55
CA ILE A 286 -1.26 9.88 -30.26
C ILE A 286 -2.23 9.11 -29.37
N LYS A 287 -1.72 8.56 -28.27
CA LYS A 287 -2.56 7.92 -27.24
C LYS A 287 -2.41 8.70 -25.95
N HIS A 288 -3.52 9.09 -25.35
CA HIS A 288 -3.49 9.56 -23.98
C HIS A 288 -3.62 8.37 -23.03
N MET A 289 -2.78 8.38 -22.00
CA MET A 289 -2.72 7.33 -20.99
C MET A 289 -3.01 7.94 -19.60
N PRO A 290 -3.43 7.14 -18.62
CA PRO A 290 -3.50 7.60 -17.25
C PRO A 290 -2.13 7.97 -16.67
N CYS A 291 -2.16 8.82 -15.65
CA CYS A 291 -1.08 9.05 -14.69
C CYS A 291 -1.61 8.62 -13.31
N SER A 292 -0.85 8.82 -12.23
CA SER A 292 -1.31 8.56 -10.86
C SER A 292 -2.65 9.25 -10.56
N GLY A 293 -2.80 10.52 -10.93
CA GLY A 293 -4.05 11.27 -10.71
C GLY A 293 -4.32 11.58 -9.23
N ARG A 294 -3.29 11.55 -8.38
CA ARG A 294 -3.42 11.93 -6.96
C ARG A 294 -3.77 13.41 -6.84
N VAL A 295 -4.88 13.70 -6.19
CA VAL A 295 -5.25 15.07 -5.78
C VAL A 295 -4.42 15.46 -4.56
N VAL A 296 -3.79 16.63 -4.58
CA VAL A 296 -2.95 17.13 -3.47
C VAL A 296 -3.55 18.33 -2.76
N GLU A 297 -4.41 19.07 -3.44
CA GLU A 297 -5.09 20.25 -2.90
C GLU A 297 -6.37 20.49 -3.69
N GLU A 298 -7.37 21.10 -3.05
CA GLU A 298 -8.51 21.70 -3.72
C GLU A 298 -8.48 23.22 -3.46
N ASP A 299 -8.39 24.00 -4.53
CA ASP A 299 -8.43 25.47 -4.47
C ASP A 299 -9.63 25.98 -5.26
N ASP A 300 -10.56 26.67 -4.61
CA ASP A 300 -11.80 27.20 -5.20
C ASP A 300 -12.60 26.17 -6.06
N GLY A 301 -12.63 24.90 -5.63
CA GLY A 301 -13.30 23.80 -6.34
C GLY A 301 -12.53 23.26 -7.56
N VAL A 302 -11.26 23.64 -7.70
CA VAL A 302 -10.34 23.07 -8.69
C VAL A 302 -9.40 22.08 -8.00
N GLU A 303 -9.55 20.79 -8.29
CA GLU A 303 -8.59 19.80 -7.81
C GLU A 303 -7.21 20.02 -8.45
N VAL A 304 -6.19 20.26 -7.63
CA VAL A 304 -4.78 20.27 -8.03
C VAL A 304 -4.28 18.84 -8.03
N VAL A 305 -3.84 18.36 -9.20
CA VAL A 305 -3.44 16.97 -9.40
C VAL A 305 -1.92 16.88 -9.50
N SER A 306 -1.31 15.98 -8.73
CA SER A 306 0.11 15.66 -8.83
C SER A 306 0.46 15.03 -10.17
N ALA A 307 1.11 15.81 -11.03
CA ALA A 307 1.69 15.32 -12.26
C ALA A 307 3.01 14.56 -12.00
N SER A 308 3.45 13.77 -12.99
CA SER A 308 4.77 13.13 -12.95
C SER A 308 5.84 14.08 -13.44
N TYR A 309 6.82 14.39 -12.59
CA TYR A 309 8.00 15.20 -12.95
C TYR A 309 9.11 14.36 -13.59
N GLY A 310 9.10 13.04 -13.37
CA GLY A 310 9.94 12.11 -14.09
C GLY A 310 9.14 10.92 -14.60
N LEU A 311 9.56 10.38 -15.74
CA LEU A 311 9.07 9.13 -16.32
C LEU A 311 10.28 8.29 -16.72
N CYS A 312 10.18 6.98 -16.62
CA CYS A 312 11.13 6.06 -17.23
C CYS A 312 10.48 4.71 -17.51
N VAL A 313 11.09 3.91 -18.40
CA VAL A 313 10.67 2.52 -18.60
C VAL A 313 11.66 1.60 -17.91
N VAL A 314 11.16 0.73 -17.04
CA VAL A 314 11.92 -0.27 -16.30
C VAL A 314 11.60 -1.64 -16.89
N HIS A 315 12.61 -2.46 -17.12
CA HIS A 315 12.40 -3.86 -17.52
C HIS A 315 12.55 -4.75 -16.29
N VAL A 316 11.48 -5.43 -15.91
CA VAL A 316 11.47 -6.41 -14.83
C VAL A 316 11.32 -7.77 -15.48
N GLU A 317 12.36 -8.60 -15.36
CA GLU A 317 12.43 -9.92 -16.01
C GLU A 317 12.12 -9.89 -17.53
N GLY A 318 12.51 -8.78 -18.20
CA GLY A 318 12.28 -8.56 -19.63
C GLY A 318 10.92 -7.96 -19.99
N VAL A 319 10.03 -7.74 -19.03
CA VAL A 319 8.73 -7.10 -19.24
C VAL A 319 8.82 -5.60 -18.92
N PRO A 320 8.39 -4.71 -19.84
CA PRO A 320 8.53 -3.28 -19.64
C PRO A 320 7.37 -2.68 -18.84
N TYR A 321 7.71 -1.84 -17.86
CA TYR A 321 6.76 -1.09 -17.02
C TYR A 321 7.09 0.41 -17.07
N LEU A 322 6.05 1.24 -17.10
CA LEU A 322 6.21 2.68 -17.00
C LEU A 322 6.32 3.05 -15.52
N TYR A 323 7.43 3.67 -15.14
CA TYR A 323 7.64 4.26 -13.83
C TYR A 323 7.51 5.76 -13.90
N GLY A 324 6.88 6.36 -12.89
CA GLY A 324 6.73 7.81 -12.80
C GLY A 324 6.80 8.31 -11.37
N SER A 325 7.01 9.61 -11.20
CA SER A 325 6.83 10.26 -9.89
C SER A 325 5.37 10.65 -9.67
N VAL A 326 4.95 10.73 -8.41
CA VAL A 326 3.67 11.33 -7.99
C VAL A 326 4.00 12.61 -7.24
N GLY A 327 4.00 13.72 -7.97
CA GLY A 327 4.54 14.96 -7.45
C GLY A 327 6.00 14.73 -7.02
N GLU A 328 6.30 15.16 -5.80
CA GLU A 328 7.68 15.20 -5.26
C GLU A 328 8.00 14.09 -4.26
N LYS A 329 6.99 13.35 -3.78
CA LYS A 329 7.13 12.49 -2.60
C LYS A 329 7.15 10.99 -2.93
N ASP A 330 6.39 10.56 -3.92
CA ASP A 330 6.19 9.14 -4.19
C ASP A 330 6.59 8.77 -5.62
N LEU A 331 6.80 7.47 -5.82
CA LEU A 331 7.03 6.83 -7.09
C LEU A 331 5.88 5.85 -7.35
N TYR A 332 5.56 5.60 -8.62
CA TYR A 332 4.59 4.58 -9.00
C TYR A 332 5.06 3.78 -10.22
N ALA A 333 4.55 2.56 -10.30
CA ALA A 333 4.67 1.69 -11.46
C ALA A 333 3.32 1.58 -12.17
N ALA A 334 3.33 1.51 -13.49
CA ALA A 334 2.16 1.35 -14.34
C ALA A 334 2.45 0.37 -15.47
N ASP A 335 1.39 -0.31 -15.91
CA ASP A 335 1.43 -1.10 -17.13
C ASP A 335 1.72 -0.21 -18.34
N LEU A 336 2.70 -0.59 -19.16
CA LEU A 336 3.15 0.25 -20.27
C LEU A 336 2.10 0.38 -21.39
N ALA A 337 1.28 -0.65 -21.63
CA ALA A 337 0.33 -0.65 -22.73
C ALA A 337 -0.91 0.20 -22.44
N SER A 338 -1.42 0.13 -21.21
CA SER A 338 -2.64 0.81 -20.77
C SER A 338 -2.37 2.10 -19.99
N GLY A 339 -1.23 2.21 -19.31
CA GLY A 339 -0.90 3.28 -18.36
C GLY A 339 -1.59 3.14 -17.01
N ARG A 340 -2.24 2.00 -16.75
CA ARG A 340 -2.93 1.75 -15.49
C ARG A 340 -1.92 1.52 -14.38
N GLY A 341 -2.09 2.26 -13.29
CA GLY A 341 -1.19 2.20 -12.12
C GLY A 341 -1.31 0.85 -11.42
N LEU A 342 -0.17 0.23 -11.12
CA LEU A 342 -0.06 -1.05 -10.45
C LEU A 342 0.09 -0.86 -8.94
N PHE A 343 1.09 -0.10 -8.53
CA PHE A 343 1.39 0.21 -7.14
C PHE A 343 2.19 1.52 -7.03
N SER A 344 2.26 2.07 -5.82
CA SER A 344 3.08 3.23 -5.47
C SER A 344 3.88 2.95 -4.21
N PHE A 345 4.99 3.67 -4.02
CA PHE A 345 5.77 3.65 -2.78
C PHE A 345 6.43 5.00 -2.54
N GLY A 346 6.69 5.31 -1.28
CA GLY A 346 7.36 6.54 -0.90
C GLY A 346 8.80 6.56 -1.42
N ARG A 347 9.28 7.71 -1.89
CA ARG A 347 10.70 7.83 -2.21
C ARG A 347 11.52 7.63 -0.93
N PRO A 348 12.57 6.79 -0.95
CA PRO A 348 13.48 6.70 0.18
C PRO A 348 14.21 8.04 0.39
N SER A 349 14.22 8.59 1.61
CA SER A 349 14.90 9.86 1.95
C SER A 349 16.19 9.61 2.73
N THR A 350 17.22 10.43 2.51
CA THR A 350 18.49 10.37 3.27
C THR A 350 18.54 11.16 4.56
N SER A 351 17.65 12.12 4.78
CA SER A 351 17.82 13.11 5.85
C SER A 351 16.80 13.01 6.98
N GLY A 352 15.89 12.03 6.95
CA GLY A 352 14.74 11.97 7.87
C GLY A 352 13.71 13.08 7.60
N THR A 353 14.13 14.25 7.15
CA THR A 353 13.28 15.35 6.69
C THR A 353 12.86 15.12 5.24
N ARG A 354 11.63 14.64 5.05
CA ARG A 354 11.02 14.45 3.71
C ARG A 354 10.65 15.78 3.02
N GLU A 355 10.67 16.90 3.73
CA GLU A 355 9.90 18.09 3.35
C GLU A 355 10.52 19.01 2.30
N ASP A 356 11.84 18.97 2.07
CA ASP A 356 12.53 19.99 1.24
C ASP A 356 13.09 19.52 -0.11
N GLN A 357 12.90 18.25 -0.48
CA GLN A 357 13.60 17.64 -1.63
C GLN A 357 12.63 17.25 -2.75
N SER A 358 12.60 18.03 -3.84
CA SER A 358 11.75 17.72 -5.00
C SER A 358 12.35 16.67 -5.94
N VAL A 359 11.49 15.84 -6.55
CA VAL A 359 11.89 14.81 -7.55
C VAL A 359 11.72 15.35 -8.95
N TRP A 360 12.80 15.41 -9.73
CA TRP A 360 12.80 15.99 -11.07
C TRP A 360 13.60 15.17 -12.08
N GLY A 361 13.00 14.07 -12.53
CA GLY A 361 13.58 13.18 -13.52
C GLY A 361 13.82 11.79 -12.98
N LEU A 362 13.53 10.80 -13.82
CA LEU A 362 13.72 9.39 -13.55
C LEU A 362 14.44 8.75 -14.74
N THR A 363 15.31 7.79 -14.49
CA THR A 363 15.80 6.90 -15.54
C THR A 363 16.13 5.54 -14.97
N PHE A 364 16.21 4.52 -15.82
CA PHE A 364 16.58 3.17 -15.40
C PHE A 364 17.86 2.73 -16.10
N GLY A 365 18.82 2.24 -15.33
CA GLY A 365 20.13 1.88 -15.85
C GLY A 365 21.00 1.25 -14.77
N ALA A 366 21.94 0.40 -15.18
CA ALA A 366 22.82 -0.33 -14.27
C ALA A 366 22.07 -1.01 -13.10
N GLY A 367 20.92 -1.63 -13.41
CA GLY A 367 20.09 -2.38 -12.46
C GLY A 367 19.28 -1.55 -11.46
N ALA A 368 19.32 -0.21 -11.54
CA ALA A 368 18.67 0.66 -10.57
C ALA A 368 17.75 1.70 -11.23
N LEU A 369 16.71 2.10 -10.49
CA LEU A 369 15.97 3.32 -10.78
C LEU A 369 16.77 4.50 -10.24
N TRP A 370 17.13 5.43 -11.12
CA TRP A 370 17.82 6.66 -10.79
C TRP A 370 16.81 7.78 -10.61
N VAL A 371 16.88 8.46 -9.47
CA VAL A 371 15.95 9.52 -9.07
C VAL A 371 16.75 10.80 -8.86
N ALA A 372 16.46 11.84 -9.65
CA ALA A 372 17.07 13.15 -9.43
C ALA A 372 16.38 13.84 -8.25
N THR A 373 17.18 14.27 -7.29
CA THR A 373 16.72 14.91 -6.06
C THR A 373 17.36 16.29 -5.95
N ARG A 374 16.52 17.31 -5.89
CA ARG A 374 16.95 18.69 -5.71
C ARG A 374 17.36 18.94 -4.27
N VAL A 375 18.53 19.54 -4.07
CA VAL A 375 19.02 19.92 -2.74
C VAL A 375 19.66 21.31 -2.78
N GLU A 376 19.95 21.89 -1.62
CA GLU A 376 20.74 23.13 -1.58
C GLU A 376 22.15 22.90 -2.14
N GLY A 377 22.52 23.69 -3.16
CA GLY A 377 23.79 23.56 -3.87
C GLY A 377 23.69 22.59 -5.04
N ALA A 378 24.65 21.66 -5.13
CA ALA A 378 24.69 20.67 -6.20
C ALA A 378 23.68 19.55 -5.95
N ASP A 379 22.83 19.31 -6.94
CA ASP A 379 21.80 18.28 -6.92
C ASP A 379 22.39 16.88 -6.77
N ARG A 380 21.53 15.93 -6.42
CA ARG A 380 21.89 14.53 -6.20
C ARG A 380 21.09 13.62 -7.11
N VAL A 381 21.64 12.43 -7.34
CA VAL A 381 20.90 11.31 -7.92
C VAL A 381 20.94 10.14 -6.95
N GLU A 382 19.79 9.55 -6.70
CA GLU A 382 19.63 8.40 -5.82
C GLU A 382 19.35 7.15 -6.65
N ARG A 383 19.87 6.01 -6.20
CA ARG A 383 19.62 4.71 -6.81
C ARG A 383 18.64 3.95 -5.92
N VAL A 384 17.54 3.52 -6.50
CA VAL A 384 16.45 2.81 -5.84
C VAL A 384 16.30 1.42 -6.45
N ASN A 385 16.16 0.41 -5.60
CA ASN A 385 15.89 -0.95 -6.02
C ASN A 385 14.46 -1.07 -6.55
N VAL A 386 14.31 -1.50 -7.80
CA VAL A 386 13.00 -1.82 -8.40
C VAL A 386 13.01 -3.13 -9.19
N THR A 387 14.10 -3.92 -9.09
CA THR A 387 14.26 -5.16 -9.88
C THR A 387 14.76 -6.36 -9.11
N SER A 388 15.25 -6.18 -7.88
CA SER A 388 15.68 -7.27 -6.99
C SER A 388 14.75 -7.36 -5.78
N GLY A 389 14.72 -8.53 -5.11
CA GLY A 389 13.82 -8.75 -3.97
C GLY A 389 12.34 -8.70 -4.34
N LEU A 390 11.97 -9.10 -5.56
CA LEU A 390 10.60 -9.01 -6.08
C LEU A 390 9.57 -9.86 -5.31
N ASP A 391 10.03 -10.87 -4.56
CA ASP A 391 9.22 -11.73 -3.69
C ASP A 391 9.23 -11.26 -2.23
N THR A 392 10.08 -10.29 -1.89
CA THR A 392 10.20 -9.76 -0.54
C THR A 392 9.14 -8.68 -0.34
N PRO A 393 8.15 -8.87 0.57
CA PRO A 393 7.24 -7.79 0.91
C PRO A 393 7.97 -6.66 1.63
N GLU A 394 7.50 -5.44 1.44
CA GLU A 394 7.79 -4.34 2.37
C GLU A 394 7.05 -4.60 3.68
N LEU A 395 7.77 -4.51 4.79
CA LEU A 395 7.25 -4.66 6.14
C LEU A 395 7.44 -3.34 6.89
N GLY A 396 6.35 -2.80 7.42
CA GLY A 396 6.38 -1.69 8.34
C GLY A 396 6.77 -2.11 9.76
N GLU A 397 6.75 -1.13 10.66
CA GLU A 397 7.05 -1.31 12.07
C GLU A 397 6.00 -2.18 12.76
N ARG A 398 6.46 -2.98 13.74
CA ARG A 398 5.60 -3.87 14.49
C ARG A 398 4.90 -3.12 15.62
N LYS A 399 3.58 -3.07 15.57
CA LYS A 399 2.73 -2.42 16.59
C LYS A 399 2.11 -3.46 17.50
N ILE A 400 2.54 -3.48 18.77
CA ILE A 400 1.95 -4.34 19.81
C ILE A 400 0.71 -3.65 20.41
N ARG A 401 -0.36 -4.42 20.67
CA ARG A 401 -1.61 -3.96 21.29
C ARG A 401 -2.13 -4.99 22.28
N ALA A 402 -2.80 -4.55 23.35
CA ALA A 402 -3.72 -5.38 24.12
C ALA A 402 -5.12 -5.25 23.51
N LEU A 403 -5.70 -6.38 23.10
CA LEU A 403 -7.03 -6.49 22.54
C LEU A 403 -8.01 -7.00 23.61
N SER A 404 -9.09 -6.25 23.84
CA SER A 404 -10.20 -6.65 24.70
C SER A 404 -11.50 -6.70 23.91
N MET A 405 -12.14 -7.85 23.85
CA MET A 405 -13.38 -8.10 23.12
C MET A 405 -14.47 -8.55 24.07
N ARG A 406 -15.64 -7.92 24.02
CA ARG A 406 -16.77 -8.19 24.91
C ARG A 406 -18.04 -8.45 24.13
N VAL A 407 -18.82 -9.45 24.53
CA VAL A 407 -20.17 -9.73 24.04
C VAL A 407 -21.12 -9.81 25.22
N ALA A 408 -22.27 -9.13 25.12
CA ALA A 408 -23.36 -9.28 26.09
C ALA A 408 -24.72 -9.41 25.40
N SER A 409 -25.53 -10.34 25.91
CA SER A 409 -26.84 -10.71 25.39
C SER A 409 -27.90 -10.53 26.45
N THR A 410 -29.00 -9.88 26.06
CA THR A 410 -30.13 -9.57 26.93
C THR A 410 -31.41 -10.14 26.32
N PRO A 411 -32.24 -10.85 27.08
CA PRO A 411 -33.53 -11.33 26.60
C PRO A 411 -34.49 -10.19 26.21
N GLU A 412 -35.43 -10.46 25.29
CA GLU A 412 -36.54 -9.54 24.98
C GLU A 412 -37.53 -9.45 26.16
N SER A 413 -37.79 -10.58 26.81
CA SER A 413 -38.73 -10.71 27.92
C SER A 413 -38.02 -10.98 29.24
N ALA A 414 -38.41 -10.25 30.28
CA ALA A 414 -37.90 -10.42 31.65
C ALA A 414 -38.44 -11.70 32.34
N PHE A 415 -39.43 -12.38 31.78
CA PHE A 415 -40.00 -13.59 32.38
C PHE A 415 -39.07 -14.81 32.18
N PRO A 416 -38.91 -15.68 33.20
CA PRO A 416 -38.10 -16.88 33.08
C PRO A 416 -38.83 -17.93 32.22
N ILE A 417 -38.57 -17.86 30.93
CA ILE A 417 -38.86 -18.91 29.96
C ILE A 417 -37.57 -19.66 29.66
N ASP A 418 -37.66 -20.92 29.24
CA ASP A 418 -36.50 -21.59 28.66
C ASP A 418 -36.15 -20.86 27.34
N ARG A 419 -34.90 -20.45 27.20
CA ARG A 419 -34.40 -19.67 26.05
C ARG A 419 -33.32 -20.47 25.29
N GLY A 420 -33.21 -21.77 25.57
CA GLY A 420 -32.30 -22.70 24.91
C GLY A 420 -30.85 -22.47 25.28
N VAL A 421 -29.93 -22.63 24.33
CA VAL A 421 -28.49 -22.37 24.50
C VAL A 421 -28.11 -20.99 23.97
N VAL A 422 -27.30 -20.25 24.73
CA VAL A 422 -26.62 -19.02 24.27
C VAL A 422 -25.15 -19.33 23.99
N ARG A 423 -24.60 -18.82 22.87
CA ARG A 423 -23.18 -18.96 22.52
C ARG A 423 -22.61 -17.58 22.16
N HIS A 424 -21.57 -17.13 22.85
CA HIS A 424 -20.77 -15.96 22.46
C HIS A 424 -19.50 -16.45 21.77
N ASN A 425 -19.32 -16.09 20.51
CA ASN A 425 -18.13 -16.46 19.73
C ASN A 425 -17.19 -15.28 19.58
N PHE A 426 -15.91 -15.53 19.80
CA PHE A 426 -14.81 -14.59 19.67
C PHE A 426 -13.81 -15.16 18.67
N CYS A 427 -13.65 -14.52 17.51
CA CYS A 427 -12.64 -14.91 16.54
C CYS A 427 -11.26 -14.44 17.00
N GLU A 428 -10.28 -15.33 16.95
CA GLU A 428 -8.88 -14.98 17.21
C GLU A 428 -8.25 -14.34 15.96
N PRO A 429 -7.28 -13.43 16.11
CA PRO A 429 -6.56 -12.88 14.98
C PRO A 429 -5.89 -13.98 14.16
N ARG A 430 -5.98 -13.85 12.82
CA ARG A 430 -5.17 -14.65 11.89
C ARG A 430 -3.69 -14.51 12.27
N ARG A 431 -2.91 -15.57 12.06
CA ARG A 431 -1.46 -15.57 12.29
C ARG A 431 -0.74 -15.64 10.96
N ASP A 432 0.03 -14.61 10.64
CA ASP A 432 0.84 -14.54 9.42
C ASP A 432 2.02 -13.56 9.62
N ARG A 433 2.59 -13.04 8.52
CA ARG A 433 3.69 -12.05 8.57
C ARG A 433 3.21 -10.64 8.91
N HIS A 434 1.96 -10.31 8.63
CA HIS A 434 1.35 -9.02 8.91
C HIS A 434 0.93 -8.90 10.38
N GLN A 435 0.40 -9.98 10.96
CA GLN A 435 -0.18 -9.95 12.30
C GLN A 435 -0.05 -11.26 13.06
N GLY A 436 -0.23 -11.19 14.38
CA GLY A 436 -0.37 -12.36 15.23
C GLY A 436 -0.76 -12.01 16.66
N PHE A 437 -0.80 -13.02 17.51
CA PHE A 437 -1.14 -12.85 18.92
C PHE A 437 -0.42 -13.85 19.81
N ASP A 438 -0.27 -13.49 21.08
CA ASP A 438 0.33 -14.34 22.10
C ASP A 438 -0.75 -15.21 22.76
N ALA A 439 -0.75 -16.50 22.43
CA ALA A 439 -1.69 -17.46 23.01
C ALA A 439 -1.62 -17.55 24.54
N THR A 440 -0.46 -17.26 25.15
CA THR A 440 -0.31 -17.32 26.62
C THR A 440 -0.98 -16.16 27.33
N SER A 441 -1.24 -15.07 26.60
CA SER A 441 -1.96 -13.89 27.11
C SER A 441 -3.49 -14.02 27.04
N LEU A 442 -4.01 -15.04 26.35
CA LEU A 442 -5.45 -15.26 26.15
C LEU A 442 -6.16 -15.49 27.49
N ARG A 443 -7.13 -14.63 27.81
CA ARG A 443 -7.97 -14.73 29.02
C ARG A 443 -9.44 -14.65 28.65
N VAL A 444 -10.23 -15.58 29.17
CA VAL A 444 -11.70 -15.57 29.04
C VAL A 444 -12.31 -15.26 30.38
N ILE A 445 -13.07 -14.18 30.45
CA ILE A 445 -13.72 -13.66 31.65
C ILE A 445 -15.22 -13.78 31.45
N ASN A 446 -15.86 -14.67 32.21
CA ASN A 446 -17.31 -14.69 32.32
C ASN A 446 -17.75 -13.55 33.26
N GLU A 447 -18.42 -12.56 32.71
CA GLU A 447 -18.90 -11.40 33.46
C GLU A 447 -20.31 -11.60 34.00
N ALA A 448 -21.12 -12.45 33.36
CA ALA A 448 -22.46 -12.76 33.83
C ALA A 448 -23.02 -14.07 33.24
N GLY A 449 -23.69 -14.82 34.12
CA GLY A 449 -24.30 -16.12 33.85
C GLY A 449 -23.59 -17.23 34.62
N SER A 450 -24.32 -18.00 35.43
CA SER A 450 -23.71 -19.01 36.32
C SER A 450 -23.24 -20.29 35.61
N ASN A 451 -23.74 -20.56 34.39
CA ASN A 451 -23.53 -21.81 33.66
C ASN A 451 -22.67 -21.66 32.39
N ALA A 452 -21.58 -20.89 32.45
CA ALA A 452 -20.69 -20.67 31.32
C ALA A 452 -19.70 -21.82 31.13
N GLU A 453 -19.60 -22.34 29.91
CA GLU A 453 -18.62 -23.32 29.42
C GLU A 453 -17.79 -22.66 28.32
N VAL A 454 -16.45 -22.69 28.44
CA VAL A 454 -15.55 -22.19 27.40
C VAL A 454 -15.13 -23.35 26.50
N LEU A 455 -15.25 -23.16 25.19
CA LEU A 455 -14.98 -24.15 24.15
C LEU A 455 -14.06 -23.55 23.10
N ASP A 456 -13.03 -24.30 22.71
CA ASP A 456 -12.17 -23.94 21.59
C ASP A 456 -12.70 -24.58 20.30
N VAL A 457 -12.91 -23.77 19.28
CA VAL A 457 -13.44 -24.21 17.98
C VAL A 457 -12.42 -23.84 16.91
N ALA A 458 -12.02 -24.82 16.11
CA ALA A 458 -11.20 -24.61 14.92
C ALA A 458 -12.05 -24.86 13.66
N LEU A 459 -11.97 -23.94 12.70
CA LEU A 459 -12.64 -24.05 11.42
C LEU A 459 -11.56 -24.07 10.32
N SER A 460 -11.40 -25.21 9.65
CA SER A 460 -10.51 -25.31 8.49
C SER A 460 -11.20 -24.69 7.28
N VAL A 461 -10.56 -23.70 6.69
CA VAL A 461 -11.11 -22.86 5.61
C VAL A 461 -10.63 -23.46 4.28
N ALA A 462 -11.53 -23.96 3.43
CA ALA A 462 -11.18 -24.57 2.13
C ALA A 462 -10.07 -25.66 2.17
N SER A 463 -10.02 -26.45 3.25
CA SER A 463 -8.98 -27.47 3.48
C SER A 463 -7.56 -26.88 3.60
N ASP A 464 -7.45 -25.57 3.83
CA ASP A 464 -6.21 -24.85 4.03
C ASP A 464 -5.84 -24.87 5.53
N PRO A 465 -4.75 -25.56 5.92
CA PRO A 465 -4.33 -25.59 7.31
C PRO A 465 -3.83 -24.22 7.80
N ASP A 466 -3.23 -23.42 6.91
CA ASP A 466 -2.64 -22.11 7.24
C ASP A 466 -3.72 -21.04 7.40
N ALA A 467 -4.89 -21.25 6.81
CA ALA A 467 -6.07 -20.40 7.00
C ALA A 467 -7.05 -20.91 8.07
N THR A 468 -6.64 -21.86 8.92
CA THR A 468 -7.50 -22.35 10.01
C THR A 468 -7.86 -21.20 10.94
N GLN A 469 -9.15 -20.94 11.09
CA GLN A 469 -9.65 -19.98 12.07
C GLN A 469 -9.83 -20.64 13.42
N HIS A 470 -9.31 -19.98 14.44
CA HIS A 470 -9.53 -20.34 15.84
C HIS A 470 -10.56 -19.39 16.45
N LEU A 471 -11.52 -19.97 17.18
CA LEU A 471 -12.57 -19.24 17.86
C LEU A 471 -12.66 -19.71 19.31
N THR A 472 -12.62 -18.74 20.23
CA THR A 472 -13.04 -18.96 21.61
C THR A 472 -14.57 -18.83 21.68
N ARG A 473 -15.26 -19.87 22.16
CA ARG A 473 -16.72 -19.89 22.32
C ARG A 473 -17.09 -20.00 23.80
N VAL A 474 -17.88 -19.06 24.30
CA VAL A 474 -18.51 -19.15 25.63
C VAL A 474 -19.96 -19.59 25.46
N ARG A 475 -20.30 -20.78 25.95
CA ARG A 475 -21.62 -21.39 25.87
C ARG A 475 -22.31 -21.31 27.23
N TYR A 476 -23.58 -20.92 27.25
CA TYR A 476 -24.42 -20.90 28.45
C TYR A 476 -25.58 -21.88 28.29
N THR A 477 -25.78 -22.75 29.30
CA THR A 477 -26.88 -23.73 29.33
C THR A 477 -27.88 -23.42 30.45
N GLY A 478 -29.18 -23.67 30.23
CA GLY A 478 -30.23 -23.47 31.23
C GLY A 478 -30.58 -21.99 31.45
N THR A 479 -31.20 -21.36 30.45
CA THR A 479 -31.09 -19.90 30.24
C THR A 479 -32.07 -19.00 31.02
N SER A 480 -32.27 -19.24 32.31
CA SER A 480 -33.15 -18.40 33.14
C SER A 480 -32.55 -17.06 33.58
N GLU A 481 -31.24 -16.84 33.38
CA GLU A 481 -30.56 -15.60 33.82
C GLU A 481 -31.11 -14.35 33.13
N PRO A 482 -31.06 -13.18 33.78
CA PRO A 482 -31.54 -11.91 33.22
C PRO A 482 -30.66 -11.35 32.10
N TYR A 483 -29.37 -11.73 32.03
CA TYR A 483 -28.45 -11.39 30.95
C TYR A 483 -27.21 -12.30 31.00
N TYR A 484 -26.48 -12.37 29.89
CA TYR A 484 -25.22 -13.11 29.76
C TYR A 484 -24.14 -12.19 29.21
N ALA A 485 -22.91 -12.30 29.71
CA ALA A 485 -21.80 -11.48 29.24
C ALA A 485 -20.47 -12.19 29.41
N ALA A 486 -19.63 -12.13 28.36
CA ALA A 486 -18.26 -12.59 28.39
C ALA A 486 -17.32 -11.57 27.76
N ARG A 487 -16.07 -11.58 28.23
CA ARG A 487 -14.96 -10.78 27.70
C ARG A 487 -13.76 -11.69 27.44
N VAL A 488 -13.09 -11.48 26.30
CA VAL A 488 -11.84 -12.12 25.91
C VAL A 488 -10.76 -11.05 25.82
N GLU A 489 -9.60 -11.31 26.41
CA GLU A 489 -8.43 -10.42 26.40
C GLU A 489 -7.22 -11.17 25.85
N MET A 490 -6.41 -10.52 25.02
CA MET A 490 -5.15 -11.06 24.50
C MET A 490 -4.22 -9.94 24.02
N ASN A 491 -2.90 -10.19 24.03
CA ASN A 491 -1.92 -9.33 23.38
C ASN A 491 -1.77 -9.74 21.92
N THR A 492 -1.82 -8.76 21.03
CA THR A 492 -1.71 -8.90 19.58
C THR A 492 -0.57 -8.03 19.05
N TRP A 493 -0.14 -8.30 17.84
CA TRP A 493 0.71 -7.42 17.07
C TRP A 493 0.24 -7.37 15.63
N ALA A 494 0.46 -6.24 14.97
CA ALA A 494 0.27 -6.05 13.54
C ALA A 494 1.34 -5.10 13.00
N ARG A 495 1.60 -5.11 11.69
CA ARG A 495 2.55 -4.23 11.01
C ARG A 495 2.10 -3.99 9.59
N ASP A 496 2.41 -2.87 8.97
CA ASP A 496 2.08 -2.71 7.54
C ASP A 496 2.78 -3.79 6.72
N GLN A 497 2.07 -4.36 5.75
CA GLN A 497 2.67 -5.30 4.82
C GLN A 497 2.22 -4.99 3.40
N ARG A 498 3.17 -4.90 2.46
CA ARG A 498 2.86 -4.69 1.05
C ARG A 498 3.72 -5.55 0.13
N HIS A 499 3.09 -6.18 -0.85
CA HIS A 499 3.80 -6.71 -2.01
C HIS A 499 3.64 -5.75 -3.19
N PHE A 500 4.73 -5.58 -3.95
CA PHE A 500 4.71 -4.80 -5.19
C PHE A 500 4.44 -5.70 -6.37
N VAL A 501 3.16 -5.88 -6.69
CA VAL A 501 2.71 -6.90 -7.65
C VAL A 501 3.02 -6.49 -9.09
N TYR A 502 3.88 -7.27 -9.74
CA TYR A 502 4.05 -7.25 -11.18
C TYR A 502 3.19 -8.33 -11.86
N PRO A 503 2.24 -7.95 -12.74
CA PRO A 503 1.29 -8.90 -13.33
C PRO A 503 1.92 -10.09 -14.07
N HIS A 504 3.10 -9.93 -14.68
CA HIS A 504 3.75 -11.03 -15.43
C HIS A 504 4.20 -12.20 -14.55
N ARG A 505 4.36 -11.99 -13.24
CA ARG A 505 4.76 -13.04 -12.27
C ARG A 505 3.56 -13.69 -11.57
N VAL A 506 2.35 -13.20 -11.86
CA VAL A 506 1.11 -13.68 -11.25
C VAL A 506 0.68 -15.00 -11.88
N SER A 507 0.21 -15.94 -11.06
CA SER A 507 -0.25 -17.26 -11.51
C SER A 507 -1.49 -17.73 -10.74
N LYS A 508 -2.33 -18.55 -11.39
CA LYS A 508 -3.46 -19.26 -10.75
C LYS A 508 -3.01 -20.50 -9.97
N ALA A 509 -1.78 -20.96 -10.18
CA ALA A 509 -1.27 -22.22 -9.64
C ALA A 509 -0.96 -22.15 -8.14
N ASP A 510 -0.88 -23.34 -7.52
CA ASP A 510 -0.30 -23.55 -6.19
C ASP A 510 -0.98 -22.81 -5.03
N ALA A 511 -2.28 -22.52 -5.14
CA ALA A 511 -3.05 -22.01 -4.00
C ALA A 511 -3.08 -23.05 -2.87
N PRO A 512 -2.91 -22.63 -1.59
CA PRO A 512 -2.87 -23.55 -0.45
C PRO A 512 -4.29 -24.04 -0.12
N GLY A 513 -4.79 -25.05 -0.84
CA GLY A 513 -6.12 -25.63 -0.60
C GLY A 513 -7.00 -25.68 -1.85
N ASP A 514 -8.03 -26.53 -1.83
CA ASP A 514 -8.85 -26.87 -3.00
C ASP A 514 -10.24 -26.19 -2.99
N GLY A 515 -10.70 -25.70 -1.84
CA GLY A 515 -12.03 -25.10 -1.71
C GLY A 515 -12.14 -23.65 -2.19
N TYR A 516 -11.04 -23.00 -2.58
CA TYR A 516 -11.03 -21.57 -2.92
C TYR A 516 -11.63 -21.23 -4.29
N THR A 517 -11.91 -22.23 -5.12
CA THR A 517 -12.67 -22.11 -6.38
C THR A 517 -14.02 -22.83 -6.29
N SER A 518 -14.34 -23.44 -5.15
CA SER A 518 -15.60 -24.17 -4.95
C SER A 518 -16.78 -23.22 -4.76
N ASP A 519 -17.97 -23.69 -5.12
CA ASP A 519 -19.20 -22.91 -4.91
C ASP A 519 -19.66 -22.95 -3.45
N ASP A 520 -20.28 -21.85 -3.06
CA ASP A 520 -21.18 -21.76 -1.92
C ASP A 520 -22.47 -21.14 -2.45
N GLU A 521 -23.49 -21.97 -2.68
CA GLU A 521 -24.77 -21.55 -3.26
C GLU A 521 -25.43 -20.41 -2.48
N THR A 522 -25.12 -20.24 -1.19
CA THR A 522 -25.66 -19.13 -0.38
C THR A 522 -24.95 -17.81 -0.66
N LEU A 523 -23.63 -17.84 -0.90
CA LEU A 523 -22.82 -16.64 -1.11
C LEU A 523 -22.57 -16.30 -2.57
N TYR A 524 -22.37 -17.29 -3.42
CA TYR A 524 -21.84 -17.11 -4.77
C TYR A 524 -22.82 -17.58 -5.84
N GLU A 525 -23.45 -18.74 -5.65
CA GLU A 525 -24.33 -19.36 -6.65
C GLU A 525 -23.63 -19.45 -8.03
N LEU A 526 -22.43 -20.05 -8.04
CA LEU A 526 -21.58 -20.17 -9.25
C LEU A 526 -22.25 -20.99 -10.37
N SER A 527 -23.33 -21.72 -10.07
CA SER A 527 -24.18 -22.37 -11.06
C SER A 527 -24.87 -21.41 -12.04
N ASP A 528 -25.08 -20.13 -11.66
CA ASP A 528 -25.62 -19.11 -12.58
C ASP A 528 -24.54 -18.57 -13.52
N THR A 529 -24.04 -19.46 -14.38
CA THR A 529 -22.98 -19.16 -15.34
C THR A 529 -23.36 -18.05 -16.33
N HIS A 530 -24.66 -17.83 -16.57
CA HIS A 530 -25.13 -16.78 -17.46
C HIS A 530 -24.95 -15.40 -16.85
N ALA A 531 -25.36 -15.20 -15.59
CA ALA A 531 -25.20 -13.91 -14.91
C ALA A 531 -23.73 -13.49 -14.83
N TYR A 532 -22.84 -14.42 -14.45
CA TYR A 532 -21.41 -14.18 -14.40
C TYR A 532 -20.81 -13.87 -15.78
N ALA A 533 -21.14 -14.65 -16.82
CA ALA A 533 -20.63 -14.41 -18.17
C ALA A 533 -21.05 -13.02 -18.70
N CYS A 534 -22.31 -12.62 -18.48
CA CYS A 534 -22.81 -11.31 -18.85
C CYS A 534 -22.08 -10.18 -18.09
N PHE A 535 -21.82 -10.36 -16.79
CA PHE A 535 -21.07 -9.39 -15.99
C PHE A 535 -19.61 -9.26 -16.46
N VAL A 536 -18.92 -10.38 -16.66
CA VAL A 536 -17.55 -10.40 -17.19
C VAL A 536 -17.47 -9.69 -18.54
N GLN A 537 -18.48 -9.85 -19.41
CA GLN A 537 -18.52 -9.13 -20.67
C GLN A 537 -18.67 -7.61 -20.47
N ARG A 538 -19.52 -7.15 -19.55
CA ARG A 538 -19.63 -5.71 -19.23
C ARG A 538 -18.32 -5.14 -18.67
N VAL A 539 -17.61 -5.90 -17.84
CA VAL A 539 -16.28 -5.52 -17.35
C VAL A 539 -15.30 -5.38 -18.52
N ARG A 540 -15.29 -6.33 -19.47
CA ARG A 540 -14.44 -6.26 -20.67
C ARG A 540 -14.74 -5.02 -21.51
N ASP A 541 -16.03 -4.79 -21.79
CA ASP A 541 -16.50 -3.67 -22.59
C ASP A 541 -16.13 -2.33 -21.93
N HIS A 542 -16.25 -2.22 -20.59
CA HIS A 542 -15.86 -1.04 -19.82
C HIS A 542 -14.38 -0.72 -19.96
N ILE A 543 -13.51 -1.70 -19.68
CA ILE A 543 -12.06 -1.52 -19.73
C ILE A 543 -11.57 -1.19 -21.15
N GLU A 544 -12.10 -1.86 -22.18
CA GLU A 544 -11.77 -1.56 -23.57
C GLU A 544 -12.23 -0.16 -23.97
N ALA A 545 -13.44 0.24 -23.58
CA ALA A 545 -13.96 1.59 -23.81
C ALA A 545 -13.15 2.68 -23.07
N VAL A 546 -12.53 2.34 -21.93
CA VAL A 546 -11.72 3.29 -21.16
C VAL A 546 -10.31 3.45 -21.69
N TYR A 547 -9.60 2.34 -21.91
CA TYR A 547 -8.15 2.36 -22.16
C TYR A 547 -7.75 1.97 -23.59
N GLY A 548 -8.71 1.52 -24.41
CA GLY A 548 -8.46 1.02 -25.76
C GLY A 548 -7.57 -0.23 -25.76
N VAL A 549 -7.63 -1.04 -24.70
CA VAL A 549 -6.95 -2.34 -24.62
C VAL A 549 -7.94 -3.40 -24.13
N PRO A 550 -7.86 -4.65 -24.63
CA PRO A 550 -8.70 -5.73 -24.13
C PRO A 550 -8.45 -5.98 -22.64
N ALA A 551 -9.52 -6.22 -21.89
CA ALA A 551 -9.41 -6.65 -20.49
C ALA A 551 -8.87 -8.08 -20.41
N ASP A 552 -7.71 -8.24 -19.78
CA ASP A 552 -7.19 -9.55 -19.40
C ASP A 552 -7.98 -10.09 -18.20
N MET A 553 -8.79 -11.13 -18.47
CA MET A 553 -9.56 -11.85 -17.44
C MET A 553 -8.93 -13.20 -17.09
N GLU A 554 -7.78 -13.54 -17.69
CA GLU A 554 -7.04 -14.78 -17.41
C GLU A 554 -5.94 -14.57 -16.38
N ASN A 555 -5.26 -13.42 -16.41
CA ASN A 555 -4.31 -13.05 -15.36
C ASN A 555 -5.06 -12.69 -14.06
N PRO A 556 -4.80 -13.38 -12.92
CA PRO A 556 -5.51 -13.14 -11.66
C PRO A 556 -5.53 -11.69 -11.18
N TYR A 557 -4.40 -10.98 -11.30
CA TYR A 557 -4.31 -9.59 -10.88
C TYR A 557 -5.17 -8.70 -11.78
N TRP A 558 -5.07 -8.86 -13.11
CA TRP A 558 -5.86 -8.05 -14.04
C TRP A 558 -7.34 -8.36 -13.95
N ALA A 559 -7.73 -9.63 -13.83
CA ALA A 559 -9.12 -10.02 -13.65
C ALA A 559 -9.73 -9.34 -12.41
N ALA A 560 -9.05 -9.43 -11.26
CA ALA A 560 -9.50 -8.80 -10.02
C ALA A 560 -9.53 -7.27 -10.13
N ARG A 561 -8.47 -6.66 -10.66
CA ARG A 561 -8.36 -5.22 -10.91
C ARG A 561 -9.47 -4.70 -11.84
N ASN A 562 -9.80 -5.42 -12.91
CA ASN A 562 -10.85 -5.05 -13.85
C ASN A 562 -12.23 -5.08 -13.19
N VAL A 563 -12.50 -6.08 -12.35
CA VAL A 563 -13.75 -6.20 -11.60
C VAL A 563 -13.88 -5.08 -10.57
N VAL A 564 -12.86 -4.84 -9.74
CA VAL A 564 -12.85 -3.75 -8.75
C VAL A 564 -13.06 -2.41 -9.43
N GLU A 565 -12.33 -2.15 -10.51
CA GLU A 565 -12.45 -0.89 -11.24
C GLU A 565 -13.85 -0.67 -11.81
N TYR A 566 -14.44 -1.68 -12.44
CA TYR A 566 -15.83 -1.62 -12.90
C TYR A 566 -16.79 -1.37 -11.73
N MET A 567 -16.58 -2.03 -10.59
CA MET A 567 -17.44 -1.86 -9.42
C MET A 567 -17.42 -0.44 -8.86
N LEU A 568 -16.23 0.13 -8.66
CA LEU A 568 -16.05 1.47 -8.10
C LEU A 568 -16.58 2.60 -9.01
N GLU A 569 -16.77 2.33 -10.30
CA GLU A 569 -17.28 3.28 -11.29
C GLU A 569 -18.73 3.00 -11.74
N THR A 570 -19.35 1.95 -11.20
CA THR A 570 -20.74 1.57 -11.55
C THR A 570 -21.65 1.58 -10.33
N TYR A 571 -21.21 1.05 -9.19
CA TYR A 571 -22.04 0.90 -8.00
C TYR A 571 -21.86 2.08 -7.03
N HIS A 572 -22.88 2.36 -6.22
CA HIS A 572 -22.84 3.36 -5.14
C HIS A 572 -22.79 2.71 -3.76
N TYR A 573 -22.17 3.38 -2.79
CA TYR A 573 -22.28 2.97 -1.39
C TYR A 573 -23.60 3.50 -0.78
N PRO A 574 -24.23 2.78 0.17
CA PRO A 574 -25.42 3.28 0.85
C PRO A 574 -25.19 4.61 1.60
N ASN A 575 -26.12 5.55 1.50
CA ASN A 575 -26.14 6.78 2.32
C ASN A 575 -27.41 6.83 3.16
N HIS A 576 -27.27 6.50 4.45
CA HIS A 576 -28.40 6.40 5.38
C HIS A 576 -29.08 7.75 5.66
N ASP A 577 -28.31 8.84 5.67
CA ASP A 577 -28.82 10.19 5.97
C ASP A 577 -29.70 10.71 4.83
N LEU A 578 -29.40 10.32 3.60
CA LEU A 578 -30.18 10.64 2.40
C LEU A 578 -31.30 9.62 2.12
N GLY A 579 -31.50 8.63 3.00
CA GLY A 579 -32.56 7.63 2.87
C GLY A 579 -32.28 6.48 1.89
N TYR A 580 -31.10 6.46 1.27
CA TYR A 580 -30.68 5.42 0.34
C TYR A 580 -30.00 4.29 1.11
N ARG A 581 -30.78 3.23 1.35
CA ARG A 581 -30.32 2.02 2.04
C ARG A 581 -30.02 0.94 1.02
N ASN A 582 -29.19 -0.04 1.38
CA ASN A 582 -29.04 -1.25 0.60
C ASN A 582 -30.43 -1.86 0.38
N PRO A 583 -30.91 -1.98 -0.87
CA PRO A 583 -32.28 -2.39 -1.11
C PRO A 583 -32.48 -3.77 -0.49
N SER A 584 -33.46 -3.89 0.41
CA SER A 584 -33.95 -5.16 0.88
C SER A 584 -35.43 -5.22 0.57
N ASP A 585 -35.78 -6.02 -0.41
CA ASP A 585 -37.16 -6.35 -0.75
C ASP A 585 -37.36 -7.86 -0.55
N PRO A 586 -37.82 -8.27 0.65
CA PRO A 586 -38.13 -9.67 0.92
C PRO A 586 -39.17 -10.27 -0.03
N ALA A 587 -40.03 -9.46 -0.66
CA ALA A 587 -41.06 -9.95 -1.57
C ALA A 587 -40.51 -10.35 -2.94
N SER A 588 -39.46 -9.68 -3.43
CA SER A 588 -38.68 -10.09 -4.60
C SER A 588 -37.50 -11.02 -4.25
N GLY A 589 -37.29 -11.29 -2.96
CA GLY A 589 -36.15 -12.04 -2.46
C GLY A 589 -34.84 -11.25 -2.56
N HIS A 590 -34.89 -9.92 -2.69
CA HIS A 590 -33.71 -9.08 -2.69
C HIS A 590 -33.27 -8.76 -1.26
N PHE A 591 -32.10 -9.22 -0.83
CA PHE A 591 -31.54 -8.94 0.49
C PHE A 591 -30.16 -8.28 0.38
N GLU A 592 -29.78 -7.53 1.41
CA GLU A 592 -28.44 -6.97 1.58
C GLU A 592 -27.34 -8.05 1.46
N ASN A 593 -27.64 -9.28 1.90
CA ASN A 593 -26.77 -10.45 1.88
C ASN A 593 -27.00 -11.41 0.69
N ASN A 594 -27.62 -10.95 -0.39
CA ASN A 594 -27.84 -11.80 -1.56
C ASN A 594 -26.53 -12.39 -2.09
N PRO A 595 -26.60 -13.58 -2.73
CA PRO A 595 -25.45 -14.17 -3.39
C PRO A 595 -24.89 -13.25 -4.48
N ALA A 596 -23.60 -13.42 -4.78
CA ALA A 596 -22.87 -12.66 -5.78
C ALA A 596 -23.55 -12.69 -7.16
N SER A 597 -24.12 -13.82 -7.58
CA SER A 597 -24.93 -13.98 -8.81
C SER A 597 -25.99 -12.88 -8.98
N ARG A 598 -26.69 -12.55 -7.89
CA ARG A 598 -27.72 -11.50 -7.90
C ARG A 598 -27.10 -10.11 -7.94
N LYS A 599 -25.98 -9.89 -7.25
CA LYS A 599 -25.28 -8.60 -7.24
C LYS A 599 -24.63 -8.29 -8.57
N VAL A 600 -24.12 -9.29 -9.29
CA VAL A 600 -23.63 -9.11 -10.66
C VAL A 600 -24.79 -8.85 -11.64
N ALA A 601 -26.01 -9.31 -11.36
CA ALA A 601 -27.17 -9.01 -12.19
C ALA A 601 -27.68 -7.56 -12.04
N LEU A 602 -27.42 -6.90 -10.90
CA LEU A 602 -27.88 -5.53 -10.64
C LEU A 602 -27.37 -4.53 -11.70
N SER A 603 -26.15 -4.71 -12.20
CA SER A 603 -25.58 -3.79 -13.20
C SER A 603 -26.05 -4.03 -14.64
N ALA A 604 -27.07 -4.88 -14.86
CA ALA A 604 -27.62 -5.20 -16.17
C ALA A 604 -28.86 -4.37 -16.56
N GLY A 605 -29.53 -3.72 -15.59
CA GLY A 605 -30.73 -2.90 -15.82
C GLY A 605 -30.41 -1.46 -16.25
N PRO A 606 -31.41 -0.68 -16.71
CA PRO A 606 -31.26 0.78 -16.77
C PRO A 606 -31.03 1.30 -15.34
N ARG A 607 -30.07 2.22 -15.17
CA ARG A 607 -29.70 2.77 -13.85
C ARG A 607 -30.94 3.26 -13.10
N ASP A 608 -31.30 2.51 -12.08
CA ASP A 608 -32.26 2.84 -11.05
C ASP A 608 -31.51 2.68 -9.72
N GLY A 609 -31.97 3.27 -8.63
CA GLY A 609 -31.29 3.33 -7.32
C GLY A 609 -30.99 1.98 -6.64
N ASP A 610 -30.99 0.87 -7.38
CA ASP A 610 -30.74 -0.50 -6.96
C ASP A 610 -29.26 -0.93 -7.10
N GLU A 611 -28.39 -0.16 -7.76
CA GLU A 611 -26.93 -0.40 -7.85
C GLU A 611 -26.18 -0.02 -6.56
N ILE A 612 -26.82 -0.18 -5.39
CA ILE A 612 -26.25 0.13 -4.08
C ILE A 612 -25.60 -1.13 -3.47
N ILE A 613 -24.33 -1.03 -3.09
CA ILE A 613 -23.57 -2.15 -2.51
C ILE A 613 -22.63 -1.67 -1.39
N SER A 614 -22.66 -2.35 -0.24
CA SER A 614 -21.74 -2.10 0.89
C SER A 614 -20.50 -3.00 0.83
N CYS A 615 -19.57 -2.87 1.79
CA CYS A 615 -18.31 -3.60 1.79
C CYS A 615 -18.46 -5.13 1.76
N SER A 616 -19.45 -5.63 2.51
CA SER A 616 -19.73 -7.06 2.56
C SER A 616 -20.15 -7.66 1.21
N PRO A 617 -21.24 -7.23 0.57
CA PRO A 617 -21.62 -7.75 -0.74
C PRO A 617 -20.56 -7.45 -1.82
N SER A 618 -19.77 -6.38 -1.69
CA SER A 618 -18.67 -6.09 -2.61
C SER A 618 -17.57 -7.16 -2.56
N SER A 619 -17.11 -7.53 -1.37
CA SER A 619 -16.10 -8.59 -1.18
C SER A 619 -16.57 -9.95 -1.70
N VAL A 620 -17.86 -10.28 -1.50
CA VAL A 620 -18.48 -11.52 -1.97
C VAL A 620 -18.61 -11.53 -3.49
N LEU A 621 -18.97 -10.40 -4.11
CA LEU A 621 -19.04 -10.25 -5.57
C LEU A 621 -17.67 -10.47 -6.21
N VAL A 622 -16.63 -9.76 -5.76
CA VAL A 622 -15.26 -9.92 -6.28
C VAL A 622 -14.81 -11.38 -6.16
N ALA A 623 -14.96 -11.99 -4.98
CA ALA A 623 -14.61 -13.40 -4.79
C ALA A 623 -15.42 -14.36 -5.67
N GLY A 624 -16.73 -14.12 -5.82
CA GLY A 624 -17.60 -14.93 -6.67
C GLY A 624 -17.20 -14.88 -8.15
N VAL A 625 -16.89 -13.69 -8.67
CA VAL A 625 -16.44 -13.53 -10.07
C VAL A 625 -15.07 -14.19 -10.27
N MET A 626 -14.13 -14.02 -9.35
CA MET A 626 -12.83 -14.70 -9.44
C MET A 626 -12.97 -16.22 -9.44
N ARG A 627 -13.81 -16.77 -8.54
CA ARG A 627 -14.11 -18.20 -8.49
C ARG A 627 -14.74 -18.72 -9.78
N HIS A 628 -15.68 -17.97 -10.36
CA HIS A 628 -16.27 -18.28 -11.66
C HIS A 628 -15.20 -18.37 -12.78
N LEU A 629 -14.17 -17.53 -12.72
CA LEU A 629 -13.03 -17.53 -13.64
C LEU A 629 -11.94 -18.58 -13.31
N GLY A 630 -12.19 -19.44 -12.31
CA GLY A 630 -11.25 -20.44 -11.83
C GLY A 630 -10.05 -19.84 -11.10
N ILE A 631 -10.16 -18.61 -10.59
CA ILE A 631 -9.14 -17.93 -9.81
C ILE A 631 -9.45 -18.12 -8.32
N PRO A 632 -8.52 -18.68 -7.52
CA PRO A 632 -8.74 -18.86 -6.09
C PRO A 632 -8.95 -17.51 -5.39
N ALA A 633 -10.10 -17.37 -4.73
CA ALA A 633 -10.48 -16.14 -4.03
C ALA A 633 -11.26 -16.44 -2.76
N ARG A 634 -11.19 -15.55 -1.78
CA ARG A 634 -11.92 -15.62 -0.52
C ARG A 634 -12.30 -14.21 -0.06
N TRP A 635 -13.11 -14.10 0.98
CA TRP A 635 -13.32 -12.82 1.65
C TRP A 635 -12.75 -12.87 3.07
N ILE A 636 -12.28 -11.73 3.53
CA ILE A 636 -11.81 -11.55 4.92
C ILE A 636 -12.58 -10.45 5.61
N GLY A 637 -12.60 -10.50 6.93
CA GLY A 637 -13.18 -9.49 7.78
C GLY A 637 -12.18 -9.01 8.83
N SER A 638 -12.03 -7.70 8.98
CA SER A 638 -11.15 -7.11 9.99
C SER A 638 -11.89 -6.37 11.11
N THR A 639 -11.17 -6.06 12.17
CA THR A 639 -11.46 -4.90 13.03
C THR A 639 -10.83 -3.64 12.46
N HIS A 640 -11.30 -2.49 12.92
CA HIS A 640 -10.67 -1.19 12.67
C HIS A 640 -10.60 -0.42 13.97
N GLN A 641 -9.41 0.07 14.33
CA GLN A 641 -9.21 0.98 15.45
C GLN A 641 -9.85 2.33 15.11
N ARG A 642 -10.82 2.80 15.91
CA ARG A 642 -11.49 4.09 15.72
C ARG A 642 -11.18 5.01 16.91
N SER A 643 -11.13 6.31 16.62
CA SER A 643 -11.18 7.34 17.65
C SER A 643 -12.47 7.20 18.47
N THR A 644 -12.38 7.34 19.80
CA THR A 644 -13.55 7.46 20.67
C THR A 644 -14.28 8.77 20.35
N GLY A 645 -15.54 8.70 19.88
CA GLY A 645 -16.40 9.89 19.74
C GLY A 645 -16.91 10.23 18.34
N GLY A 646 -16.63 9.42 17.31
CA GLY A 646 -17.33 9.50 16.02
C GLY A 646 -16.99 10.71 15.13
N LYS A 647 -15.88 11.39 15.38
CA LYS A 647 -15.31 12.40 14.48
C LYS A 647 -13.96 11.89 13.97
N GLY A 648 -13.70 12.08 12.68
CA GLY A 648 -12.50 11.58 11.99
C GLY A 648 -11.19 12.05 12.62
N GLU A 649 -10.16 11.22 12.39
CA GLU A 649 -8.75 11.30 12.79
C GLU A 649 -8.43 11.50 14.31
N GLU A 650 -7.62 10.55 14.81
CA GLU A 650 -6.67 10.66 15.93
C GLU A 650 -7.20 11.22 17.28
N HIS A 651 -7.82 10.33 18.07
CA HIS A 651 -7.95 10.54 19.53
C HIS A 651 -7.27 9.42 20.35
N TRP A 652 -6.74 8.39 19.69
CA TRP A 652 -6.01 7.30 20.33
C TRP A 652 -4.49 7.43 20.20
N ASP A 653 -4.03 8.38 19.38
CA ASP A 653 -2.64 8.74 19.11
C ASP A 653 -2.61 10.26 19.22
N LEU A 654 -2.47 10.78 20.45
CA LEU A 654 -2.67 12.21 20.74
C LEU A 654 -1.50 13.07 20.26
N ASP A 655 -0.33 12.47 20.03
CA ASP A 655 0.87 13.14 19.54
C ASP A 655 1.15 12.88 18.04
N GLY A 656 0.40 11.97 17.41
CA GLY A 656 0.46 11.70 15.98
C GLY A 656 1.71 10.91 15.58
N ASP A 657 2.29 10.16 16.52
CA ASP A 657 3.53 9.40 16.31
C ASP A 657 3.27 8.03 15.67
N GLY A 658 2.01 7.63 15.51
CA GLY A 658 1.56 6.35 14.96
C GLY A 658 1.49 5.22 15.99
N PHE A 659 1.84 5.50 17.24
CA PHE A 659 1.81 4.59 18.38
C PHE A 659 0.70 4.97 19.35
N MET A 660 0.54 4.14 20.37
CA MET A 660 -0.45 4.36 21.41
C MET A 660 0.33 4.52 22.71
N GLY A 661 0.19 5.65 23.38
CA GLY A 661 0.74 5.94 24.68
C GLY A 661 0.17 5.03 25.78
N GLU A 662 0.80 5.04 26.95
CA GLU A 662 0.42 4.18 28.09
C GLU A 662 -1.04 4.39 28.54
N ASP A 663 -1.54 5.62 28.44
CA ASP A 663 -2.90 5.99 28.85
C ASP A 663 -3.90 6.06 27.68
N GLU A 664 -3.47 5.69 26.47
CA GLU A 664 -4.29 5.78 25.27
C GLU A 664 -5.04 4.48 25.00
N GLU A 665 -6.30 4.61 24.56
CA GLU A 665 -7.16 3.50 24.14
C GLU A 665 -7.85 3.84 22.82
N ALA A 666 -8.00 2.84 21.95
CA ALA A 666 -8.86 2.93 20.76
C ALA A 666 -10.10 2.03 20.91
N GLU A 667 -11.28 2.54 20.53
CA GLU A 667 -12.45 1.68 20.37
C GLU A 667 -12.35 0.93 19.03
N GLY A 668 -12.50 -0.39 19.09
CA GLY A 668 -12.60 -1.21 17.88
C GLY A 668 -14.04 -1.27 17.39
N ALA A 669 -14.23 -1.05 16.09
CA ALA A 669 -15.47 -1.40 15.40
C ALA A 669 -15.28 -2.70 14.60
N ASN A 670 -16.40 -3.32 14.19
CA ASN A 670 -16.34 -4.18 13.01
C ASN A 670 -15.83 -3.30 11.88
N GLY A 671 -14.67 -3.68 11.33
CA GLY A 671 -13.97 -2.88 10.35
C GLY A 671 -14.62 -3.07 9.00
N HIS A 672 -13.84 -3.62 8.08
CA HIS A 672 -14.22 -3.71 6.68
C HIS A 672 -14.13 -5.16 6.19
N ARG A 673 -14.75 -5.44 5.04
CA ARG A 673 -14.57 -6.71 4.35
C ARG A 673 -13.87 -6.49 3.03
N TRP A 674 -12.86 -7.30 2.77
CA TRP A 674 -12.12 -7.32 1.51
C TRP A 674 -12.29 -8.66 0.84
N ALA A 675 -12.07 -8.67 -0.47
CA ALA A 675 -11.72 -9.90 -1.14
C ALA A 675 -10.20 -10.12 -1.01
N GLU A 676 -9.79 -11.36 -0.81
CA GLU A 676 -8.41 -11.80 -1.03
C GLU A 676 -8.39 -12.66 -2.29
N VAL A 677 -7.46 -12.36 -3.20
CA VAL A 677 -7.25 -13.10 -4.44
C VAL A 677 -5.85 -13.71 -4.39
N TRP A 678 -5.74 -15.00 -4.71
CA TRP A 678 -4.45 -15.67 -4.81
C TRP A 678 -3.74 -15.25 -6.09
N LEU A 679 -2.56 -14.66 -5.96
CA LEU A 679 -1.76 -14.18 -7.08
C LEU A 679 -0.56 -15.08 -7.40
N GLY A 680 -0.56 -16.32 -6.92
CA GLY A 680 0.52 -17.29 -7.12
C GLY A 680 1.52 -17.31 -5.98
N PRO A 681 2.49 -18.25 -6.00
CA PRO A 681 3.42 -18.48 -4.89
C PRO A 681 4.34 -17.28 -4.58
N HIS A 682 4.58 -16.38 -5.54
CA HIS A 682 5.40 -15.19 -5.34
C HIS A 682 4.77 -14.13 -4.43
N TYR A 683 3.44 -13.96 -4.52
CA TYR A 683 2.73 -12.91 -3.81
C TYR A 683 1.74 -13.46 -2.79
N GLY A 684 1.25 -14.69 -2.96
CA GLY A 684 0.24 -15.29 -2.11
C GLY A 684 -1.12 -14.59 -2.20
N TRP A 685 -1.81 -14.50 -1.06
CA TRP A 685 -3.10 -13.82 -0.94
C TRP A 685 -2.93 -12.31 -0.89
N GLN A 686 -3.58 -11.59 -1.81
CA GLN A 686 -3.53 -10.12 -1.90
C GLN A 686 -4.92 -9.50 -1.75
N LEU A 687 -5.00 -8.33 -1.11
CA LEU A 687 -6.25 -7.62 -0.85
C LEU A 687 -6.77 -6.89 -2.09
N PHE A 688 -8.07 -7.02 -2.33
CA PHE A 688 -8.81 -6.28 -3.33
C PHE A 688 -10.10 -5.74 -2.71
N ASP A 689 -10.28 -4.41 -2.79
CA ASP A 689 -11.44 -3.72 -2.26
C ASP A 689 -12.34 -3.20 -3.38
N GLY A 690 -13.47 -3.86 -3.56
CA GLY A 690 -14.51 -3.43 -4.50
C GLY A 690 -15.51 -2.44 -3.89
N THR A 691 -15.32 -1.98 -2.65
CA THR A 691 -16.32 -1.18 -1.94
C THR A 691 -16.42 0.23 -2.52
N PRO A 692 -17.58 0.63 -3.08
CA PRO A 692 -17.74 1.96 -3.65
C PRO A 692 -17.68 3.08 -2.61
N SER A 693 -17.55 4.31 -3.11
CA SER A 693 -17.63 5.50 -2.27
C SER A 693 -19.09 5.90 -2.03
N GLU A 694 -19.36 6.56 -0.89
CA GLU A 694 -20.61 7.27 -0.68
C GLU A 694 -20.73 8.40 -1.72
N PRO A 695 -21.91 8.58 -2.35
CA PRO A 695 -22.12 9.68 -3.27
C PRO A 695 -22.17 11.00 -2.49
N THR A 696 -21.61 12.05 -3.09
CA THR A 696 -21.58 13.41 -2.53
C THR A 696 -22.95 14.08 -2.55
N ASP A 697 -23.79 13.73 -3.52
CA ASP A 697 -25.16 14.24 -3.68
C ASP A 697 -26.19 13.10 -3.68
N ALA A 698 -27.46 13.43 -3.43
CA ALA A 698 -28.58 12.47 -3.41
C ALA A 698 -28.97 11.89 -4.78
N ASN A 699 -28.11 12.02 -5.81
CA ASN A 699 -28.42 11.62 -7.18
C ASN A 699 -27.84 10.24 -7.53
N TYR A 700 -28.56 9.19 -7.11
CA TYR A 700 -28.23 7.79 -7.40
C TYR A 700 -28.56 7.35 -8.84
N ALA A 701 -29.15 8.24 -9.66
CA ALA A 701 -29.44 7.95 -11.06
C ALA A 701 -28.21 8.15 -11.98
N GLU A 702 -27.19 8.85 -11.48
CA GLU A 702 -25.94 9.10 -12.22
C GLU A 702 -24.86 8.07 -11.87
N ALA A 703 -23.87 7.92 -12.75
CA ALA A 703 -22.72 7.05 -12.46
C ALA A 703 -21.96 7.60 -11.26
N PRO A 704 -21.32 6.74 -10.45
CA PRO A 704 -20.22 7.19 -9.63
C PRO A 704 -19.18 7.93 -10.46
N ASP A 705 -18.57 8.94 -9.84
CA ASP A 705 -17.48 9.66 -10.43
C ASP A 705 -16.29 8.72 -10.72
N PRO A 706 -15.73 8.75 -11.95
CA PRO A 706 -14.55 7.97 -12.35
C PRO A 706 -13.39 8.12 -11.37
N LYS A 707 -12.66 7.03 -11.11
CA LYS A 707 -11.60 7.07 -10.10
C LYS A 707 -10.23 7.27 -10.74
N ALA A 708 -9.38 8.04 -10.06
CA ALA A 708 -7.97 8.17 -10.44
C ALA A 708 -7.23 6.84 -10.22
N GLN A 709 -6.13 6.63 -10.95
CA GLN A 709 -5.30 5.42 -10.76
C GLN A 709 -4.74 5.33 -9.34
N TRP A 710 -4.55 6.46 -8.67
CA TRP A 710 -4.14 6.53 -7.27
C TRP A 710 -5.08 5.73 -6.36
N LYS A 711 -6.40 5.87 -6.55
CA LYS A 711 -7.39 5.10 -5.79
C LYS A 711 -7.17 3.61 -6.02
N PHE A 712 -7.09 3.18 -7.27
CA PHE A 712 -6.97 1.77 -7.57
C PHE A 712 -5.62 1.14 -7.18
N MET A 713 -4.52 1.91 -7.14
CA MET A 713 -3.23 1.44 -6.59
C MET A 713 -3.27 1.20 -5.07
N GLY A 714 -4.24 1.80 -4.37
CA GLY A 714 -4.54 1.51 -2.97
C GLY A 714 -5.51 0.34 -2.81
N GLU A 715 -6.53 0.23 -3.68
CA GLU A 715 -7.59 -0.78 -3.52
C GLU A 715 -7.30 -2.15 -4.17
N CYS A 716 -6.27 -2.27 -5.03
CA CYS A 716 -5.99 -3.50 -5.78
C CYS A 716 -4.58 -4.00 -5.49
N ALA A 717 -4.47 -5.17 -4.87
CA ALA A 717 -3.25 -5.61 -4.19
C ALA A 717 -2.73 -4.53 -3.21
N GLY A 718 -3.68 -3.96 -2.46
CA GLY A 718 -3.42 -2.93 -1.46
C GLY A 718 -2.58 -3.45 -0.29
N PRO A 719 -1.95 -2.56 0.48
CA PRO A 719 -1.26 -2.95 1.69
C PRO A 719 -2.25 -3.53 2.71
N VAL A 720 -1.77 -4.43 3.56
CA VAL A 720 -2.46 -4.80 4.78
C VAL A 720 -2.04 -3.81 5.86
N GLU A 721 -2.99 -3.02 6.36
CA GLU A 721 -2.73 -1.90 7.27
C GLU A 721 -2.62 -2.37 8.74
N ASP A 722 -1.61 -1.87 9.46
CA ASP A 722 -1.27 -2.23 10.84
C ASP A 722 -2.37 -1.97 11.89
N HIS A 723 -3.28 -1.04 11.62
CA HIS A 723 -4.37 -0.69 12.52
C HIS A 723 -5.62 -1.56 12.29
N ARG A 724 -5.52 -2.57 11.42
CA ARG A 724 -6.58 -3.54 11.11
C ARG A 724 -6.11 -4.95 11.46
N LEU A 725 -6.88 -5.64 12.31
CA LEU A 725 -6.66 -7.06 12.55
C LEU A 725 -7.65 -7.88 11.74
N VAL A 726 -7.16 -8.75 10.87
CA VAL A 726 -7.92 -9.78 10.19
C VAL A 726 -8.31 -10.84 11.22
N LEU A 727 -9.60 -10.95 11.52
CA LEU A 727 -10.13 -11.92 12.48
C LEU A 727 -10.87 -13.07 11.79
N THR A 728 -11.41 -12.84 10.58
CA THR A 728 -12.22 -13.83 9.87
C THR A 728 -11.75 -14.00 8.43
N THR A 729 -11.71 -15.23 7.94
CA THR A 729 -11.33 -15.63 6.58
C THR A 729 -12.27 -16.71 6.04
N SER A 730 -13.13 -16.41 5.08
CA SER A 730 -14.13 -17.39 4.62
C SER A 730 -13.98 -17.68 3.14
N SER A 731 -14.03 -18.98 2.82
CA SER A 731 -13.91 -19.47 1.45
C SER A 731 -14.82 -20.66 1.09
N GLY A 732 -15.65 -21.12 2.02
CA GLY A 732 -16.62 -22.20 1.80
C GLY A 732 -17.99 -21.82 2.36
N LYS A 733 -18.85 -22.82 2.60
CA LYS A 733 -20.21 -22.67 3.15
C LYS A 733 -20.23 -21.66 4.30
N PHE A 734 -20.66 -20.44 4.03
CA PHE A 734 -20.81 -19.33 4.95
C PHE A 734 -21.57 -19.74 6.20
N LEU A 735 -22.62 -20.52 6.01
CA LEU A 735 -23.41 -21.11 7.09
C LEU A 735 -22.58 -22.04 7.99
N ALA A 736 -21.52 -22.67 7.48
CA ALA A 736 -20.57 -23.48 8.26
C ALA A 736 -19.49 -22.66 8.99
N THR A 737 -19.18 -21.45 8.52
CA THR A 737 -18.45 -20.45 9.32
C THR A 737 -19.37 -19.91 10.43
N PHE A 738 -20.69 -19.89 10.16
CA PHE A 738 -21.71 -19.31 11.03
C PHE A 738 -22.71 -20.31 11.68
N VAL A 739 -22.36 -21.60 11.82
CA VAL A 739 -23.25 -22.76 12.13
C VAL A 739 -24.27 -22.51 13.24
N ASP A 740 -25.54 -22.59 12.86
CA ASP A 740 -26.80 -22.46 13.62
C ASP A 740 -27.62 -21.25 13.12
N TYR A 741 -27.97 -21.23 11.83
CA TYR A 741 -28.85 -20.22 11.24
C TYR A 741 -30.13 -20.89 10.72
N GLU A 742 -31.28 -20.56 11.30
CA GLU A 742 -32.57 -20.68 10.62
C GLU A 742 -32.89 -19.36 9.89
N PRO A 743 -33.33 -19.39 8.61
CA PRO A 743 -33.54 -18.19 7.80
C PRO A 743 -34.71 -17.29 8.23
N ALA A 744 -35.48 -17.66 9.26
CA ALA A 744 -36.78 -17.06 9.52
C ALA A 744 -36.73 -15.68 10.22
N ALA A 745 -35.61 -15.33 10.85
CA ALA A 745 -35.46 -14.03 11.50
C ALA A 745 -34.64 -13.09 10.59
N GLY A 746 -35.32 -12.09 10.02
CA GLY A 746 -34.74 -11.00 9.25
C GLY A 746 -33.78 -10.14 10.07
N ILE A 747 -32.60 -10.67 10.40
CA ILE A 747 -31.46 -9.94 10.95
C ILE A 747 -30.65 -9.38 9.76
N GLY A 748 -31.32 -8.58 8.92
CA GLY A 748 -30.64 -7.67 8.01
C GLY A 748 -30.06 -6.54 8.84
N GLY A 749 -28.74 -6.39 8.83
CA GLY A 749 -28.09 -5.16 9.30
C GLY A 749 -27.00 -5.30 10.35
N ASP A 750 -26.84 -6.43 11.05
CA ASP A 750 -25.74 -6.58 12.03
C ASP A 750 -24.76 -7.66 11.63
N GLN A 751 -24.06 -7.39 10.52
CA GLN A 751 -23.01 -8.22 9.95
C GLN A 751 -21.72 -8.13 10.79
N ARG A 752 -21.77 -8.52 12.06
CA ARG A 752 -20.61 -8.62 12.95
C ARG A 752 -19.99 -10.00 12.79
N TYR A 753 -19.06 -10.12 11.84
CA TYR A 753 -18.37 -11.38 11.51
C TYR A 753 -17.26 -11.74 12.51
N ASN A 754 -16.76 -10.77 13.26
CA ASN A 754 -15.66 -10.93 14.22
C ASN A 754 -16.13 -11.40 15.62
N LEU A 755 -17.30 -10.92 16.06
CA LEU A 755 -17.85 -11.16 17.40
C LEU A 755 -19.36 -11.33 17.30
N ARG A 756 -19.90 -12.45 17.77
CA ARG A 756 -21.34 -12.73 17.63
C ARG A 756 -21.95 -13.52 18.78
N GLY A 757 -23.06 -13.01 19.31
CA GLY A 757 -23.99 -13.79 20.12
C GLY A 757 -24.87 -14.67 19.23
N ARG A 758 -25.05 -15.93 19.63
CA ARG A 758 -25.95 -16.90 19.00
C ARG A 758 -26.87 -17.50 20.02
N TYR A 759 -28.05 -17.87 19.54
CA TYR A 759 -29.18 -18.26 20.37
C TYR A 759 -29.91 -19.41 19.67
N GLU A 760 -30.30 -20.43 20.43
CA GLU A 760 -31.18 -21.50 19.94
C GLU A 760 -32.59 -20.97 19.61
N HIS A 761 -33.07 -19.97 20.36
CA HIS A 761 -34.35 -19.29 20.18
C HIS A 761 -34.14 -17.78 19.94
N PRO A 762 -33.61 -17.36 18.78
CA PRO A 762 -33.19 -15.98 18.53
C PRO A 762 -34.31 -14.95 18.69
N GLU A 763 -35.56 -15.32 18.46
CA GLU A 763 -36.75 -14.49 18.65
C GLU A 763 -36.99 -14.05 20.11
N LEU A 764 -36.32 -14.69 21.07
CA LEU A 764 -36.42 -14.38 22.51
C LEU A 764 -35.34 -13.40 22.98
N TRP A 765 -34.45 -12.95 22.10
CA TRP A 765 -33.26 -12.17 22.43
C TRP A 765 -33.18 -10.85 21.67
N LYS A 766 -32.69 -9.82 22.37
CA LYS A 766 -32.23 -8.60 21.72
C LYS A 766 -30.94 -8.89 20.97
N SER A 767 -30.64 -8.06 19.95
CA SER A 767 -29.31 -8.04 19.34
C SER A 767 -28.24 -7.89 20.41
N SER A 768 -27.19 -8.71 20.32
CA SER A 768 -26.09 -8.64 21.29
C SER A 768 -25.40 -7.28 21.23
N SER A 769 -24.99 -6.78 22.39
CA SER A 769 -24.06 -5.66 22.47
C SER A 769 -22.64 -6.18 22.38
N HIS A 770 -21.78 -5.43 21.68
CA HIS A 770 -20.39 -5.80 21.44
C HIS A 770 -19.50 -4.61 21.76
N ARG A 771 -18.32 -4.87 22.31
CA ARG A 771 -17.28 -3.86 22.51
C ARG A 771 -15.92 -4.44 22.18
N VAL A 772 -15.15 -3.74 21.36
CA VAL A 772 -13.73 -4.05 21.12
C VAL A 772 -12.92 -2.86 21.59
N ARG A 773 -11.78 -3.11 22.24
CA ARG A 773 -10.85 -2.08 22.69
C ARG A 773 -9.42 -2.52 22.43
N PHE A 774 -8.61 -1.54 22.07
CA PHE A 774 -7.16 -1.65 21.94
C PHE A 774 -6.54 -0.73 22.97
N SER A 775 -5.51 -1.19 23.66
CA SER A 775 -4.66 -0.37 24.54
C SER A 775 -3.19 -0.70 24.31
N ASN A 776 -2.29 0.16 24.76
CA ASN A 776 -0.87 -0.14 24.77
C ASN A 776 -0.53 -1.08 25.95
N PRO A 777 0.00 -2.29 25.70
CA PRO A 777 0.40 -3.20 26.78
C PRO A 777 1.84 -2.97 27.24
N CYS A 778 2.62 -2.14 26.55
CA CYS A 778 4.05 -1.94 26.74
C CYS A 778 4.35 -0.50 27.18
N SER A 779 4.92 -0.31 28.37
CA SER A 779 5.36 1.01 28.83
C SER A 779 6.86 1.05 29.16
N LEU A 780 7.45 2.22 28.94
CA LEU A 780 8.82 2.56 29.28
C LEU A 780 8.78 3.73 30.28
N GLU A 781 9.22 3.47 31.51
CA GLU A 781 9.35 4.51 32.53
C GLU A 781 10.81 4.96 32.60
N LEU A 782 11.08 6.21 32.19
CA LEU A 782 12.39 6.82 32.30
C LEU A 782 12.56 7.49 33.67
N THR A 783 13.45 6.95 34.51
CA THR A 783 13.91 7.59 35.73
C THR A 783 15.27 8.24 35.50
N ALA A 784 15.27 9.55 35.24
CA ALA A 784 16.49 10.34 35.25
C ALA A 784 16.86 10.71 36.70
N THR A 785 17.80 9.98 37.30
CA THR A 785 18.37 10.38 38.60
C THR A 785 19.39 11.49 38.36
N GLY A 786 18.89 12.73 38.36
CA GLY A 786 19.72 13.93 38.26
C GLY A 786 20.59 14.13 39.49
N THR A 787 21.71 13.41 39.60
CA THR A 787 22.83 13.87 40.43
C THR A 787 23.70 14.77 39.55
N TYR A 788 23.41 16.08 39.57
CA TYR A 788 24.12 17.08 38.78
C TYR A 788 25.52 17.36 39.35
N PHE A 789 26.40 16.35 39.36
CA PHE A 789 27.83 16.53 39.64
C PHE A 789 28.57 16.77 38.32
N GLY A 790 28.51 18.01 37.84
CA GLY A 790 29.59 18.56 37.02
C GLY A 790 29.73 18.10 35.55
N ARG A 791 28.62 17.79 34.84
CA ARG A 791 28.46 17.56 33.37
C ARG A 791 28.00 16.16 32.94
N THR A 792 27.62 15.29 33.87
CA THR A 792 27.08 13.96 33.53
C THR A 792 25.58 13.92 33.81
N VAL A 793 24.81 13.34 32.88
CA VAL A 793 23.41 12.96 33.09
C VAL A 793 23.36 11.45 33.17
N GLU A 794 22.79 10.94 34.26
CA GLU A 794 22.45 9.52 34.41
C GLU A 794 20.96 9.33 34.15
N ALA A 795 20.65 8.52 33.15
CA ALA A 795 19.31 8.10 32.82
C ALA A 795 19.20 6.59 33.08
N SER A 796 18.17 6.19 33.83
CA SER A 796 17.81 4.80 34.00
C SER A 796 16.38 4.60 33.51
N TRP A 797 16.05 3.42 33.00
CA TRP A 797 14.69 3.14 32.54
C TRP A 797 14.24 1.75 32.99
N THR A 798 12.93 1.63 33.18
CA THR A 798 12.27 0.35 33.46
C THR A 798 11.26 0.06 32.36
N LEU A 799 11.35 -1.15 31.80
CA LEU A 799 10.37 -1.65 30.84
C LEU A 799 9.31 -2.50 31.54
N SER A 800 8.04 -2.22 31.25
CA SER A 800 6.85 -2.98 31.68
C SER A 800 6.06 -3.47 30.47
N GLY A 801 5.47 -4.67 30.56
CA GLY A 801 4.68 -5.24 29.47
C GLY A 801 5.40 -6.27 28.60
N PRO A 802 4.72 -6.82 27.57
CA PRO A 802 5.19 -7.93 26.76
C PRO A 802 6.14 -7.49 25.63
N TRP A 803 7.19 -6.73 25.96
CA TRP A 803 8.21 -6.29 24.99
C TRP A 803 8.88 -7.43 24.22
N SER A 804 8.87 -8.65 24.76
CA SER A 804 9.33 -9.85 24.06
C SER A 804 8.53 -10.19 22.79
N LEU A 805 7.33 -9.61 22.62
CA LEU A 805 6.56 -9.73 21.38
C LEU A 805 7.15 -8.88 20.26
N ASP A 806 8.06 -7.96 20.54
CA ASP A 806 8.80 -7.23 19.52
C ASP A 806 10.30 -7.20 19.87
N PRO A 807 11.04 -8.26 19.53
CA PRO A 807 12.47 -8.33 19.82
C PRO A 807 13.30 -7.31 19.04
N GLU A 808 12.72 -6.68 18.01
CA GLU A 808 13.33 -5.63 17.18
C GLU A 808 13.00 -4.23 17.70
N ALA A 809 12.23 -4.11 18.80
CA ALA A 809 11.90 -2.82 19.38
C ALA A 809 13.16 -2.07 19.81
N GLU A 810 13.18 -0.78 19.49
CA GLU A 810 14.23 0.15 19.84
C GLU A 810 13.61 1.41 20.42
N PHE A 811 14.39 2.15 21.20
CA PHE A 811 14.00 3.49 21.63
C PHE A 811 15.22 4.40 21.60
N ASP A 812 14.97 5.67 21.27
CA ASP A 812 15.99 6.70 21.26
C ASP A 812 15.86 7.58 22.51
N LEU A 813 16.98 7.83 23.17
CA LEU A 813 17.06 8.80 24.26
C LEU A 813 17.69 10.09 23.74
N VAL A 814 16.88 11.13 23.56
CA VAL A 814 17.36 12.46 23.15
C VAL A 814 17.54 13.35 24.38
N LEU A 815 18.76 13.80 24.61
CA LEU A 815 19.09 14.78 25.67
C LEU A 815 19.15 16.19 25.09
N GLU A 816 18.15 17.02 25.38
CA GLU A 816 18.13 18.41 24.95
C GLU A 816 18.53 19.38 26.06
N ARG A 817 19.40 20.34 25.73
CA ARG A 817 19.75 21.42 26.66
C ARG A 817 18.69 22.51 26.61
N TYR A 818 17.87 22.60 27.65
CA TYR A 818 16.94 23.72 27.80
C TYR A 818 17.70 25.03 28.12
N THR A 819 17.84 25.90 27.13
CA THR A 819 18.28 27.28 27.37
C THR A 819 17.06 28.11 27.72
N ALA A 820 16.82 28.31 29.03
CA ALA A 820 15.82 29.27 29.46
C ALA A 820 16.13 30.63 28.79
N ARG A 821 15.19 31.15 27.98
CA ARG A 821 15.26 32.54 27.51
C ARG A 821 15.18 33.41 28.77
N ASN A 822 16.33 33.90 29.23
CA ASN A 822 16.36 34.97 30.23
C ASN A 822 15.55 36.15 29.68
N GLY A 823 14.58 36.61 30.45
CA GLY A 823 13.85 37.85 30.20
C GLY A 823 14.74 39.08 30.31
#